data_AF-A0AA39CXJ2-F1
#
_entry.id   AF-A0AA39CXJ2-F1
#
_cell.length_a   1.000
_cell.length_b   1.000
_cell.length_c   1.000
_cell.angle_alpha   90.00
_cell.angle_beta   90.00
_cell.angle_gamma   90.00
#
_symmetry.space_group_name_H-M   'P 1'
#
loop_
_entity.id
_entity.type
_entity.pdbx_description
1 polymer ?
#
loop_
_entity_poly.entity_id
_entity_poly.type
_entity_poly.pdbx_seq_one_letter_code
_entity_poly.pdbx_strand_id
1 'polypeptide(L)'
;MDIIRPRGTYQRANTDPALEPGFFELSSPADSKASSFKSGFSNTIRDQTPLLDPSTDPIRIHSTYDSRWKWNLFSGSHSRLHGWRTGALLAALFAGISLLINFVILIWLATHKGSSGLVEIFSGSCSKVESMDLWVHLAINALSTLLLGGSNYCMQCLCAPTRKDIDTEHSKGKWLDIGVPSTRNLFKVPIYKSALWWTLGLSSVPLHLLYNSALYKSLASNDYDILFVKQDFVDGSSWNTTASDGIRQYGLLDGVSIDQVQADLKVPELYERLDLADCIRAYATDFITDRRNLVFVTKNDTVNYNLLDYTNYLYSPSSPYYWICASDPDIGNKILVPQRNGNNLPCEKYISKIIDLGDRWHPYDNEVQYCYSERVSEKCSYNGNIPIVAVVLVANAIKMAGMLFVAYRLKDTPLITMGDAVESFLNEPDRTTEGRCLLTKQEVVQLARMKQDWNLRKMRASQPKIARIRVTRWFKAASGLRWGMTMGFIGVSLIVVGALLSLAVSSVNSNGFTVSDIGFGKVNPAAIINGWGLENRGSPSKKILSSILVANLPQTIFSFLYLNLNGLLTSMFLASEWSDFATERKTLRVSKPKGPQRSTHFLQLPYKVAIPLMILSGLLHWLISQAIFLVVVKEYAPDGSIVDPVAVGTCGFSPLAMIVSLVAGALIMTVSSGLGFFLKYDPTIPLVGSCSAAISAACHAPDWDSDASMKPVKWGVIPVTLAADKGVGHCSFTSGDAEPLQAVNLPTTIILHRIEQSTVSVMALLVDKLRPRSLEALTYHKDLSERLSSLASSADFPHLLFYGPSGAGKKTRILATLRALYGGGVEKIKIDARMFTTSSNRKLEFNIVSSVYHLEITPSDVGTYDRVVIQELLKEVAQTQQVDLAARQRFKVVVINEADGLSRDAQAALRRTMEKYSANVRLILVANSTAGIIAPIRSRTLLVRVAAPTEPEIVDALTKAARRENWKAVPALNERIARESGRNLRRALLMFEAVYAQHPEPSDKTPIPPPDWEVLIEQVARDMVKERTPAMILAVRAKLYDLLTHCIPATMVIKTLCWKLVNLPEVDDSLKPEVVRWASFYEHRIRLGSKVIFHLEAFVAKFMRIFEGYLVGMDF
;
A
#
# COMPACT_ATOMS: atom_id res chain seq x y z
N MET A 1 -17.93 -43.03 24.46
CA MET A 1 -18.61 -43.90 23.49
C MET A 1 -19.25 -43.01 22.45
N ASP A 2 -18.85 -43.21 21.20
CA ASP A 2 -19.59 -43.08 19.93
C ASP A 2 -20.28 -41.75 19.54
N ILE A 3 -20.26 -41.22 18.31
CA ILE A 3 -19.64 -41.53 17.00
C ILE A 3 -20.01 -40.33 16.06
N ILE A 4 -19.05 -39.84 15.23
CA ILE A 4 -19.20 -39.40 13.82
C ILE A 4 -20.06 -38.14 13.43
N ARG A 5 -19.35 -37.03 13.11
CA ARG A 5 -19.30 -36.28 11.79
C ARG A 5 -20.44 -35.32 11.33
N PRO A 6 -20.24 -34.52 10.22
CA PRO A 6 -20.50 -33.07 10.19
C PRO A 6 -21.36 -32.56 8.99
N ARG A 7 -21.41 -31.22 8.82
CA ARG A 7 -21.86 -30.38 7.68
C ARG A 7 -23.25 -29.73 7.79
N GLY A 8 -23.31 -28.46 7.36
CA GLY A 8 -24.54 -27.68 7.18
C GLY A 8 -24.25 -26.22 6.85
N THR A 9 -23.95 -25.94 5.59
CA THR A 9 -24.03 -24.63 4.92
C THR A 9 -25.47 -24.09 4.94
N TYR A 10 -25.69 -22.78 5.11
CA TYR A 10 -26.89 -22.11 4.58
C TYR A 10 -26.63 -20.66 4.12
N GLN A 11 -27.28 -20.36 2.99
CA GLN A 11 -27.27 -19.13 2.19
C GLN A 11 -28.27 -18.07 2.69
N ARG A 12 -27.99 -16.83 2.26
CA ARG A 12 -28.85 -15.65 1.93
C ARG A 12 -30.30 -15.57 2.44
N ALA A 13 -30.66 -14.36 2.87
CA ALA A 13 -31.93 -13.74 2.49
C ALA A 13 -31.75 -12.20 2.32
N ASN A 14 -32.03 -11.72 1.11
CA ASN A 14 -32.37 -10.32 0.80
C ASN A 14 -33.80 -10.05 1.27
N THR A 15 -34.07 -8.85 1.78
CA THR A 15 -35.28 -8.06 1.50
C THR A 15 -35.09 -6.65 2.09
N ASP A 16 -34.96 -5.65 1.22
CA ASP A 16 -35.38 -4.26 1.46
C ASP A 16 -36.93 -4.19 1.37
N PRO A 17 -37.63 -3.20 2.00
CA PRO A 17 -37.72 -1.86 1.41
C PRO A 17 -37.74 -0.67 2.40
N ALA A 18 -37.13 0.42 1.94
CA ALA A 18 -37.50 1.84 2.05
C ALA A 18 -38.18 2.40 3.32
N LEU A 19 -37.55 3.41 3.93
CA LEU A 19 -38.19 4.61 4.49
C LEU A 19 -37.16 5.76 4.55
N GLU A 20 -37.49 6.89 3.93
CA GLU A 20 -36.70 8.12 3.86
C GLU A 20 -36.49 8.79 5.24
N PRO A 21 -35.41 9.56 5.46
CA PRO A 21 -35.34 10.50 6.57
C PRO A 21 -35.64 11.93 6.11
N GLY A 22 -36.70 12.50 6.71
CA GLY A 22 -37.04 13.91 6.61
C GLY A 22 -36.03 14.81 7.34
N PHE A 23 -35.80 15.97 6.73
CA PHE A 23 -35.05 17.11 7.25
C PHE A 23 -35.70 17.72 8.50
N PHE A 24 -34.90 18.05 9.50
CA PHE A 24 -35.17 19.17 10.41
C PHE A 24 -33.86 19.90 10.75
N GLU A 25 -33.76 21.14 10.28
CA GLU A 25 -32.76 22.13 10.68
C GLU A 25 -33.15 22.75 12.02
N LEU A 26 -32.16 22.99 12.89
CA LEU A 26 -32.22 24.02 13.92
C LEU A 26 -30.82 24.59 14.18
N SER A 27 -30.78 25.91 14.32
CA SER A 27 -29.63 26.78 14.08
C SER A 27 -29.02 27.38 15.37
N SER A 28 -27.69 27.23 15.52
CA SER A 28 -26.66 28.09 16.18
C SER A 28 -26.78 28.44 17.69
N PRO A 29 -25.75 29.01 18.38
CA PRO A 29 -24.38 29.41 17.94
C PRO A 29 -23.20 29.00 18.87
N ALA A 30 -21.97 29.18 18.35
CA ALA A 30 -20.68 29.45 19.02
C ALA A 30 -20.30 28.74 20.34
N ASP A 31 -19.25 27.91 20.35
CA ASP A 31 -17.89 28.33 20.74
C ASP A 31 -16.88 27.17 20.82
N SER A 32 -15.62 27.52 20.50
CA SER A 32 -14.34 26.82 20.65
C SER A 32 -14.26 25.39 21.24
N LYS A 33 -13.71 24.47 20.41
CA LYS A 33 -13.03 23.16 20.63
C LYS A 33 -13.43 22.27 19.44
N ALA A 34 -12.60 21.51 18.73
CA ALA A 34 -11.37 20.84 19.09
C ALA A 34 -10.60 20.39 17.82
N SER A 35 -9.33 20.10 18.04
CA SER A 35 -8.51 19.09 17.36
C SER A 35 -8.42 19.13 15.83
N SER A 36 -7.36 19.80 15.37
CA SER A 36 -6.60 19.45 14.17
C SER A 36 -6.59 17.93 13.92
N PHE A 37 -7.30 17.52 12.88
CA PHE A 37 -7.18 16.24 12.20
C PHE A 37 -5.71 16.04 11.75
N LYS A 38 -4.84 15.50 12.63
CA LYS A 38 -3.54 14.97 12.23
C LYS A 38 -3.80 13.59 11.63
N SER A 39 -4.02 13.53 10.32
CA SER A 39 -4.19 12.26 9.63
C SER A 39 -2.92 11.40 9.80
N GLY A 40 -3.06 10.22 10.39
CA GLY A 40 -2.01 9.20 10.53
C GLY A 40 -1.41 8.71 9.20
N PHE A 41 -1.99 9.13 8.07
CA PHE A 41 -1.43 9.00 6.72
C PHE A 41 -0.07 9.71 6.57
N SER A 42 0.15 10.74 7.40
CA SER A 42 1.36 11.54 7.55
C SER A 42 2.62 10.69 7.77
N ASN A 43 2.66 10.04 8.94
CA ASN A 43 3.86 9.47 9.54
C ASN A 43 4.24 8.07 9.03
N THR A 44 3.30 7.31 8.48
CA THR A 44 3.53 5.94 7.97
C THR A 44 4.26 5.90 6.62
N ILE A 45 4.13 6.96 5.81
CA ILE A 45 4.79 7.10 4.50
C ILE A 45 6.18 7.76 4.62
N ARG A 46 6.49 8.38 5.77
CA ARG A 46 7.54 9.41 5.90
C ARG A 46 8.99 8.92 6.01
N ASP A 47 9.33 7.80 6.64
CA ASP A 47 10.77 7.55 6.89
C ASP A 47 11.13 6.07 7.08
N GLN A 48 11.48 5.33 6.01
CA GLN A 48 12.09 3.98 6.14
C GLN A 48 12.95 3.58 4.92
N THR A 49 14.10 4.21 4.70
CA THR A 49 15.28 3.45 4.22
C THR A 49 15.85 2.70 5.43
N PRO A 50 16.45 1.50 5.30
CA PRO A 50 16.81 0.68 6.46
C PRO A 50 17.68 1.51 7.41
N LEU A 51 17.21 1.63 8.64
CA LEU A 51 17.92 2.26 9.75
C LEU A 51 19.25 1.53 9.93
N LEU A 52 20.31 2.11 9.35
CA LEU A 52 21.61 2.04 9.99
C LEU A 52 21.47 2.90 11.25
N ASP A 53 21.55 2.21 12.38
CA ASP A 53 21.68 2.79 13.70
C ASP A 53 22.89 3.75 13.71
N PRO A 54 22.72 5.06 14.03
CA PRO A 54 23.83 6.01 14.11
C PRO A 54 24.86 5.65 15.20
N SER A 55 24.54 4.71 16.10
CA SER A 55 25.42 4.26 17.18
C SER A 55 26.25 3.01 16.84
N THR A 56 26.08 2.41 15.66
CA THR A 56 26.93 1.30 15.19
C THR A 56 27.83 1.74 14.04
N ASP A 57 28.87 2.50 14.37
CA ASP A 57 30.01 2.67 13.45
C ASP A 57 31.32 2.60 14.26
N PRO A 58 31.77 1.40 14.68
CA PRO A 58 33.19 1.22 14.95
C PRO A 58 33.88 1.15 13.59
N ILE A 59 34.64 2.18 13.29
CA ILE A 59 35.58 2.28 12.17
C ILE A 59 36.16 0.90 11.83
N ARG A 60 36.03 0.54 10.54
CA ARG A 60 36.74 -0.53 9.83
C ARG A 60 38.01 -0.99 10.56
N ILE A 61 37.94 -2.17 11.18
CA ILE A 61 39.13 -2.98 11.45
C ILE A 61 39.11 -4.17 10.50
N HIS A 62 40.24 -4.35 9.83
CA HIS A 62 40.52 -5.34 8.81
C HIS A 62 40.29 -6.80 9.26
N SER A 63 40.06 -7.61 8.22
CA SER A 63 40.54 -9.00 8.07
C SER A 63 39.64 -10.15 8.54
N THR A 64 39.26 -10.94 7.52
CA THR A 64 39.14 -12.41 7.49
C THR A 64 38.14 -13.07 8.44
N TYR A 65 37.03 -13.57 7.90
CA TYR A 65 36.78 -15.02 7.80
C TYR A 65 35.53 -15.31 6.94
N ASP A 66 35.70 -16.31 6.07
CA ASP A 66 34.79 -16.79 5.03
C ASP A 66 33.47 -17.38 5.57
N SER A 67 32.36 -17.14 4.86
CA SER A 67 31.28 -18.14 4.73
C SER A 67 30.37 -17.91 3.53
N ARG A 68 30.69 -18.68 2.47
CA ARG A 68 29.83 -19.35 1.48
C ARG A 68 28.35 -18.93 1.42
N TRP A 69 28.05 -18.01 0.49
CA TRP A 69 27.07 -18.17 -0.61
C TRP A 69 27.15 -16.91 -1.47
N LYS A 70 27.84 -17.00 -2.62
CA LYS A 70 27.99 -15.87 -3.55
C LYS A 70 27.28 -16.18 -4.86
N TRP A 71 26.33 -15.31 -5.22
CA TRP A 71 25.92 -15.07 -6.59
C TRP A 71 27.08 -14.39 -7.32
N ASN A 72 27.98 -15.18 -7.91
CA ASN A 72 29.10 -14.68 -8.72
C ASN A 72 28.66 -14.54 -10.19
N LEU A 73 27.92 -13.48 -10.53
CA LEU A 73 27.76 -13.08 -11.95
C LEU A 73 28.25 -11.65 -12.27
N PHE A 74 28.68 -10.88 -11.26
CA PHE A 74 29.29 -9.56 -11.48
C PHE A 74 30.42 -9.31 -10.49
N SER A 75 31.56 -9.98 -10.71
CA SER A 75 32.81 -9.69 -9.99
C SER A 75 33.89 -9.34 -11.00
N GLY A 76 33.93 -8.06 -11.39
CA GLY A 76 35.03 -7.46 -12.14
C GLY A 76 34.93 -5.94 -12.11
N SER A 77 35.94 -5.28 -11.51
CA SER A 77 36.15 -3.83 -11.40
C SER A 77 35.42 -3.07 -10.27
N HIS A 78 35.95 -3.21 -9.06
CA HIS A 78 35.70 -2.30 -7.94
C HIS A 78 36.21 -0.87 -8.26
N SER A 79 35.32 0.15 -8.20
CA SER A 79 35.57 1.49 -7.62
C SER A 79 34.71 2.67 -8.16
N ARG A 80 33.87 2.51 -9.20
CA ARG A 80 33.20 3.69 -9.83
C ARG A 80 31.66 3.66 -10.01
N LEU A 81 30.96 2.59 -9.63
CA LEU A 81 29.54 2.37 -10.01
C LEU A 81 28.54 2.35 -8.83
N HIS A 82 28.75 3.15 -7.79
CA HIS A 82 27.82 3.28 -6.65
C HIS A 82 26.88 4.49 -6.80
N GLY A 83 25.69 4.42 -6.19
CA GLY A 83 24.72 5.51 -6.10
C GLY A 83 23.80 5.62 -7.31
N TRP A 84 23.52 6.84 -7.79
CA TRP A 84 22.59 7.08 -8.91
C TRP A 84 23.00 6.37 -10.22
N ARG A 85 24.29 6.06 -10.38
CA ARG A 85 24.80 5.30 -11.53
C ARG A 85 24.24 3.88 -11.58
N THR A 86 23.97 3.26 -10.43
CA THR A 86 23.34 1.93 -10.35
C THR A 86 21.94 1.95 -10.95
N GLY A 87 21.17 3.03 -10.73
CA GLY A 87 19.85 3.19 -11.33
C GLY A 87 19.92 3.35 -12.86
N ALA A 88 20.90 4.11 -13.36
CA ALA A 88 21.14 4.23 -14.81
C ALA A 88 21.59 2.91 -15.45
N LEU A 89 22.42 2.11 -14.76
CA LEU A 89 22.81 0.77 -15.23
C LEU A 89 21.64 -0.21 -15.23
N LEU A 90 20.78 -0.18 -14.21
CA LEU A 90 19.58 -1.00 -14.16
C LEU A 90 18.61 -0.63 -15.31
N ALA A 91 18.46 0.66 -15.59
CA ALA A 91 17.70 1.13 -16.74
C ALA A 91 18.30 0.64 -18.06
N ALA A 92 19.63 0.70 -18.21
CA ALA A 92 20.34 0.18 -19.37
C ALA A 92 20.18 -1.34 -19.51
N LEU A 93 20.17 -2.09 -18.41
CA LEU A 93 19.92 -3.53 -18.40
C LEU A 93 18.51 -3.85 -18.90
N PHE A 94 17.48 -3.15 -18.42
CA PHE A 94 16.10 -3.34 -18.92
C PHE A 94 15.98 -2.98 -20.41
N ALA A 95 16.66 -1.91 -20.85
CA ALA A 95 16.75 -1.57 -22.28
C ALA A 95 17.45 -2.67 -23.10
N GLY A 96 18.53 -3.25 -22.58
CA GLY A 96 19.24 -4.36 -23.19
C GLY A 96 18.41 -5.65 -23.28
N ILE A 97 17.67 -5.99 -22.22
CA ILE A 97 16.74 -7.13 -22.22
C ILE A 97 15.65 -6.91 -23.28
N SER A 98 15.04 -5.72 -23.31
CA SER A 98 14.04 -5.38 -24.33
C SER A 98 14.62 -5.45 -25.74
N LEU A 99 15.83 -4.95 -25.94
CA LEU A 99 16.53 -5.00 -27.23
C LEU A 99 16.79 -6.45 -27.65
N LEU A 100 17.27 -7.31 -26.75
CA LEU A 100 17.51 -8.72 -27.03
C LEU A 100 16.22 -9.44 -27.42
N ILE A 101 15.13 -9.24 -26.66
CA ILE A 101 13.82 -9.84 -26.96
C ILE A 101 13.33 -9.41 -28.35
N ASN A 102 13.35 -8.10 -28.62
CA ASN A 102 12.92 -7.58 -29.93
C ASN A 102 13.83 -8.02 -31.07
N PHE A 103 15.13 -8.20 -30.82
CA PHE A 103 16.08 -8.70 -31.81
C PHE A 103 15.81 -10.16 -32.17
N VAL A 104 15.57 -11.02 -31.16
CA VAL A 104 15.19 -12.42 -31.37
C VAL A 104 13.87 -12.52 -32.14
N ILE A 105 12.86 -11.73 -31.74
CA ILE A 105 11.57 -11.67 -32.44
C ILE A 105 11.79 -11.21 -33.89
N LEU A 106 12.59 -10.17 -34.13
CA LEU A 106 12.84 -9.66 -35.47
C LEU A 106 13.53 -10.69 -36.37
N ILE A 107 14.54 -11.41 -35.87
CA ILE A 107 15.21 -12.49 -36.62
C ILE A 107 14.21 -13.60 -36.96
N TRP A 108 13.41 -14.01 -35.99
CA TRP A 108 12.39 -15.04 -36.19
C TRP A 108 11.38 -14.62 -37.27
N LEU A 109 10.86 -13.39 -37.19
CA LEU A 109 9.92 -12.86 -38.19
C LEU A 109 10.57 -12.71 -39.57
N ALA A 110 11.83 -12.26 -39.64
CA ALA A 110 12.53 -12.08 -40.91
C ALA A 110 12.84 -13.41 -41.62
N THR A 111 13.08 -14.49 -40.86
CA THR A 111 13.33 -15.84 -41.41
C THR A 111 12.06 -16.56 -41.85
N HIS A 112 10.89 -16.17 -41.34
CA HIS A 112 9.58 -16.73 -41.67
C HIS A 112 8.73 -15.78 -42.54
N LYS A 113 9.37 -14.81 -43.20
CA LYS A 113 8.70 -13.73 -43.92
C LYS A 113 8.03 -14.20 -45.22
N GLY A 114 6.73 -13.95 -45.36
CA GLY A 114 5.99 -13.98 -46.64
C GLY A 114 6.09 -12.66 -47.42
N SER A 115 5.44 -12.56 -48.59
CA SER A 115 5.58 -11.44 -49.54
C SER A 115 5.14 -10.04 -49.02
N SER A 116 4.34 -9.94 -47.95
CA SER A 116 3.67 -8.69 -47.52
C SER A 116 4.25 -7.99 -46.28
N GLY A 117 5.32 -8.52 -45.66
CA GLY A 117 5.92 -7.93 -44.45
C GLY A 117 5.11 -8.10 -43.15
N LEU A 118 3.93 -8.72 -43.26
CA LEU A 118 3.16 -9.29 -42.16
C LEU A 118 3.53 -10.78 -42.06
N VAL A 119 3.78 -11.25 -40.84
CA VAL A 119 4.16 -12.65 -40.59
C VAL A 119 3.22 -13.26 -39.57
N GLU A 120 2.62 -14.39 -39.93
CA GLU A 120 1.75 -15.14 -39.06
C GLU A 120 2.60 -15.98 -38.10
N ILE A 121 2.53 -15.68 -36.81
CA ILE A 121 3.31 -16.33 -35.75
C ILE A 121 2.63 -17.62 -35.31
N PHE A 122 1.30 -17.55 -35.20
CA PHE A 122 0.46 -18.66 -34.79
C PHE A 122 -0.86 -18.57 -35.56
N SER A 123 -1.34 -19.72 -36.01
CA SER A 123 -2.67 -19.93 -36.60
C SER A 123 -3.35 -21.07 -35.88
N GLY A 124 -4.61 -20.92 -35.50
CA GLY A 124 -5.39 -21.96 -34.84
C GLY A 124 -6.47 -21.37 -33.95
N SER A 125 -6.64 -21.95 -32.76
CA SER A 125 -7.79 -21.61 -31.91
C SER A 125 -7.82 -20.16 -31.43
N CYS A 126 -8.99 -19.55 -31.55
CA CYS A 126 -9.25 -18.16 -31.20
C CYS A 126 -9.08 -17.92 -29.70
N SER A 127 -9.47 -18.88 -28.86
CA SER A 127 -9.25 -18.80 -27.40
C SER A 127 -7.76 -18.74 -27.03
N LYS A 128 -6.92 -19.51 -27.74
CA LYS A 128 -5.47 -19.49 -27.50
C LYS A 128 -4.84 -18.18 -27.97
N VAL A 129 -5.27 -17.67 -29.14
CA VAL A 129 -4.85 -16.35 -29.64
C VAL A 129 -5.25 -15.25 -28.67
N GLU A 130 -6.46 -15.27 -28.13
CA GLU A 130 -6.95 -14.28 -27.16
C GLU A 130 -6.14 -14.31 -25.85
N SER A 131 -5.81 -15.51 -25.35
CA SER A 131 -4.95 -15.65 -24.17
C SER A 131 -3.53 -15.13 -24.43
N MET A 132 -2.94 -15.45 -25.58
CA MET A 132 -1.62 -14.95 -25.97
C MET A 132 -1.62 -13.42 -26.09
N ASP A 133 -2.63 -12.86 -26.76
CA ASP A 133 -2.84 -11.42 -26.92
C ASP A 133 -2.85 -10.71 -25.56
N LEU A 134 -3.64 -11.20 -24.60
CA LEU A 134 -3.73 -10.64 -23.25
C LEU A 134 -2.37 -10.60 -22.54
N TRP A 135 -1.65 -11.72 -22.48
CA TRP A 135 -0.38 -11.83 -21.74
C TRP A 135 0.76 -11.06 -22.39
N VAL A 136 0.86 -11.10 -23.73
CA VAL A 136 1.89 -10.37 -24.48
C VAL A 136 1.70 -8.86 -24.30
N HIS A 137 0.47 -8.35 -24.42
CA HIS A 137 0.20 -6.93 -24.21
C HIS A 137 0.47 -6.50 -22.77
N LEU A 138 0.17 -7.34 -21.77
CA LEU A 138 0.52 -7.05 -20.38
C LEU A 138 2.05 -6.93 -20.20
N ALA A 139 2.82 -7.85 -20.80
CA ALA A 139 4.28 -7.83 -20.76
C ALA A 139 4.87 -6.61 -21.48
N ILE A 140 4.35 -6.28 -22.67
CA ILE A 140 4.77 -5.10 -23.44
C ILE A 140 4.51 -3.81 -22.66
N ASN A 141 3.32 -3.66 -22.06
CA ASN A 141 3.00 -2.47 -21.27
C ASN A 141 3.88 -2.37 -20.02
N ALA A 142 4.13 -3.48 -19.32
CA ALA A 142 5.03 -3.50 -18.16
C ALA A 142 6.47 -3.10 -18.54
N LEU A 143 7.02 -3.70 -19.61
CA LEU A 143 8.36 -3.40 -20.10
C LEU A 143 8.48 -1.96 -20.58
N SER A 144 7.49 -1.46 -21.34
CA SER A 144 7.46 -0.08 -21.85
C SER A 144 7.42 0.93 -20.70
N THR A 145 6.59 0.70 -19.68
CA THR A 145 6.53 1.55 -18.49
C THR A 145 7.85 1.54 -17.70
N LEU A 146 8.51 0.39 -17.55
CA LEU A 146 9.84 0.31 -16.91
C LEU A 146 10.90 1.09 -17.69
N LEU A 147 10.90 0.99 -19.02
CA LEU A 147 11.80 1.73 -19.90
C LEU A 147 11.54 3.24 -19.87
N LEU A 148 10.27 3.66 -19.79
CA LEU A 148 9.89 5.06 -19.58
C LEU A 148 10.39 5.55 -18.22
N GLY A 149 10.21 4.76 -17.15
CA GLY A 149 10.71 5.04 -15.81
C GLY A 149 12.23 5.19 -15.77
N GLY A 150 12.96 4.28 -16.42
CA GLY A 150 14.43 4.34 -16.56
C GLY A 150 14.91 5.54 -17.38
N SER A 151 14.16 5.92 -18.42
CA SER A 151 14.44 7.12 -19.23
C SER A 151 14.21 8.38 -18.41
N ASN A 152 13.10 8.48 -17.68
CA ASN A 152 12.81 9.57 -16.76
C ASN A 152 13.89 9.70 -15.67
N TYR A 153 14.36 8.58 -15.12
CA TYR A 153 15.45 8.56 -14.16
C TYR A 153 16.74 9.19 -14.72
N CYS A 154 17.17 8.76 -15.92
CA CYS A 154 18.38 9.30 -16.56
C CYS A 154 18.19 10.76 -16.98
N MET A 155 17.01 11.12 -17.47
CA MET A 155 16.61 12.49 -17.79
C MET A 155 16.70 13.42 -16.56
N GLN A 156 16.30 12.95 -15.38
CA GLN A 156 16.47 13.70 -14.13
C GLN A 156 17.95 13.89 -13.75
N CYS A 157 18.78 12.86 -13.94
CA CYS A 157 20.23 12.97 -13.73
C CYS A 157 20.87 13.99 -14.69
N LEU A 158 20.38 14.07 -15.93
CA LEU A 158 20.89 15.00 -16.95
C LEU A 158 20.46 16.45 -16.71
N CYS A 159 19.27 16.69 -16.16
CA CYS A 159 18.80 18.04 -15.82
C CYS A 159 19.29 18.54 -14.46
N ALA A 160 19.90 17.67 -13.65
CA ALA A 160 20.46 18.04 -12.36
C ALA A 160 21.70 18.93 -12.55
N PRO A 161 21.76 20.11 -11.90
CA PRO A 161 22.86 21.04 -12.06
C PRO A 161 24.08 20.59 -11.25
N THR A 162 25.27 21.03 -11.66
CA THR A 162 26.50 20.88 -10.88
C THR A 162 26.73 22.10 -9.99
N ARG A 163 27.65 21.99 -9.01
CA ARG A 163 28.00 23.13 -8.16
C ARG A 163 28.48 24.34 -8.97
N LYS A 164 29.33 24.10 -9.98
CA LYS A 164 29.81 25.13 -10.91
C LYS A 164 28.67 25.81 -11.69
N ASP A 165 27.67 25.04 -12.13
CA ASP A 165 26.51 25.59 -12.85
C ASP A 165 25.70 26.53 -11.94
N ILE A 166 25.54 26.13 -10.67
CA ILE A 166 24.84 26.92 -9.65
C ILE A 166 25.59 28.21 -9.36
N ASP A 167 26.89 28.16 -9.07
CA ASP A 167 27.69 29.35 -8.74
C ASP A 167 27.70 30.35 -9.90
N THR A 168 27.76 29.84 -11.14
CA THR A 168 27.69 30.66 -12.37
C THR A 168 26.34 31.36 -12.53
N GLU A 169 25.23 30.75 -12.12
CA GLU A 169 23.90 31.34 -12.21
C GLU A 169 23.58 32.24 -11.00
N HIS A 170 24.07 31.88 -9.81
CA HIS A 170 23.93 32.69 -8.59
C HIS A 170 24.67 34.02 -8.73
N SER A 171 25.86 34.05 -9.37
CA SER A 171 26.60 35.28 -9.67
C SER A 171 25.81 36.25 -10.57
N LYS A 172 24.91 35.73 -11.42
CA LYS A 172 24.01 36.51 -12.29
C LYS A 172 22.65 36.81 -11.67
N GLY A 173 22.47 36.57 -10.37
CA GLY A 173 21.17 36.79 -9.74
C GLY A 173 20.08 35.79 -10.18
N LYS A 174 20.44 34.59 -10.64
CA LYS A 174 19.49 33.54 -11.06
C LYS A 174 19.63 32.30 -10.18
N TRP A 175 18.63 31.42 -10.24
CA TRP A 175 18.63 30.14 -9.52
C TRP A 175 18.33 28.97 -10.46
N LEU A 176 18.70 27.77 -10.01
CA LEU A 176 18.43 26.49 -10.66
C LEU A 176 17.52 25.64 -9.77
N ASP A 177 16.85 24.65 -10.38
CA ASP A 177 16.05 23.68 -9.61
C ASP A 177 16.90 22.47 -9.24
N ILE A 178 16.84 22.04 -7.98
CA ILE A 178 17.53 20.84 -7.46
C ILE A 178 16.48 19.82 -7.00
N GLY A 179 16.73 18.52 -7.18
CA GLY A 179 15.86 17.47 -6.67
C GLY A 179 14.56 17.24 -7.43
N VAL A 180 14.34 17.94 -8.55
CA VAL A 180 13.12 17.82 -9.36
C VAL A 180 13.42 17.84 -10.86
N PRO A 181 12.60 17.16 -11.70
CA PRO A 181 12.68 17.32 -13.14
C PRO A 181 12.43 18.79 -13.51
N SER A 182 13.41 19.45 -14.14
CA SER A 182 13.29 20.86 -14.53
C SER A 182 13.74 21.09 -15.96
N THR A 183 12.77 21.37 -16.84
CA THR A 183 13.03 21.80 -18.21
C THR A 183 13.72 23.17 -18.25
N ARG A 184 13.56 23.99 -17.22
CA ARG A 184 14.26 25.27 -17.08
C ARG A 184 15.77 25.10 -16.97
N ASN A 185 16.22 24.04 -16.28
CA ASN A 185 17.64 23.75 -16.17
C ASN A 185 18.24 23.34 -17.52
N LEU A 186 17.46 22.69 -18.41
CA LEU A 186 17.96 22.19 -19.70
C LEU A 186 18.53 23.30 -20.61
N PHE A 187 17.99 24.51 -20.51
CA PHE A 187 18.47 25.68 -21.27
C PHE A 187 19.70 26.34 -20.65
N LYS A 188 20.15 25.87 -19.48
CA LYS A 188 21.26 26.46 -18.71
C LYS A 188 22.42 25.49 -18.49
N VAL A 189 22.18 24.19 -18.63
CA VAL A 189 23.22 23.15 -18.60
C VAL A 189 23.88 23.00 -19.98
N PRO A 190 25.05 22.36 -20.08
CA PRO A 190 25.74 22.12 -21.35
C PRO A 190 24.84 21.43 -22.41
N ILE A 191 25.01 21.84 -23.68
CA ILE A 191 24.19 21.40 -24.82
C ILE A 191 24.14 19.87 -24.95
N TYR A 192 25.25 19.16 -24.70
CA TYR A 192 25.28 17.70 -24.79
C TYR A 192 24.33 17.02 -23.79
N LYS A 193 24.12 17.58 -22.58
CA LYS A 193 23.15 17.05 -21.60
C LYS A 193 21.72 17.25 -22.10
N SER A 194 21.44 18.42 -22.67
CA SER A 194 20.13 18.76 -23.24
C SER A 194 19.81 17.89 -24.46
N ALA A 195 20.76 17.71 -25.38
CA ALA A 195 20.60 16.84 -26.55
C ALA A 195 20.31 15.39 -26.16
N LEU A 196 21.05 14.86 -25.17
CA LEU A 196 20.82 13.50 -24.68
C LEU A 196 19.47 13.35 -23.96
N TRP A 197 19.06 14.37 -23.22
CA TRP A 197 17.74 14.42 -22.57
C TRP A 197 16.61 14.32 -23.60
N TRP A 198 16.68 15.12 -24.68
CA TRP A 198 15.70 15.06 -25.77
C TRP A 198 15.73 13.72 -26.50
N THR A 199 16.92 13.16 -26.71
CA THR A 199 17.10 11.85 -27.36
C THR A 199 16.41 10.73 -26.55
N LEU A 200 16.57 10.71 -25.22
CA LEU A 200 15.89 9.75 -24.34
C LEU A 200 14.37 9.97 -24.29
N GLY A 201 13.92 11.22 -24.33
CA GLY A 201 12.49 11.55 -24.38
C GLY A 201 11.83 11.09 -25.69
N LEU A 202 12.38 11.48 -26.84
CA LEU A 202 11.85 11.17 -28.16
C LEU A 202 11.88 9.67 -28.47
N SER A 203 12.94 8.96 -28.06
CA SER A 203 13.00 7.49 -28.20
C SER A 203 11.99 6.75 -27.32
N SER A 204 11.33 7.41 -26.36
CA SER A 204 10.26 6.80 -25.55
C SER A 204 8.91 6.78 -26.25
N VAL A 205 8.67 7.67 -27.22
CA VAL A 205 7.38 7.79 -27.92
C VAL A 205 7.02 6.51 -28.68
N PRO A 206 7.91 5.90 -29.50
CA PRO A 206 7.55 4.69 -30.24
C PRO A 206 7.15 3.50 -29.37
N LEU A 207 7.64 3.41 -28.12
CA LEU A 207 7.31 2.30 -27.21
C LEU A 207 5.84 2.30 -26.82
N HIS A 208 5.25 3.47 -26.56
CA HIS A 208 3.83 3.56 -26.18
C HIS A 208 2.91 3.89 -27.35
N LEU A 209 3.47 4.27 -28.52
CA LEU A 209 2.69 4.56 -29.72
C LEU A 209 2.58 3.37 -30.69
N LEU A 210 3.59 2.47 -30.72
CA LEU A 210 3.66 1.41 -31.73
C LEU A 210 3.84 0.01 -31.14
N TYR A 211 4.46 -0.15 -29.97
CA TYR A 211 4.89 -1.47 -29.50
C TYR A 211 3.73 -2.42 -29.20
N ASN A 212 2.61 -1.91 -28.67
CA ASN A 212 1.36 -2.66 -28.48
C ASN A 212 0.69 -3.09 -29.80
N SER A 213 1.26 -2.78 -30.95
CA SER A 213 0.80 -3.30 -32.24
C SER A 213 1.93 -3.91 -33.07
N ALA A 214 3.09 -4.14 -32.43
CA ALA A 214 4.16 -4.94 -33.01
C ALA A 214 3.71 -6.40 -33.21
N LEU A 215 2.88 -6.88 -32.29
CA LEU A 215 2.24 -8.18 -32.29
C LEU A 215 0.74 -7.95 -32.07
N TYR A 216 -0.11 -8.47 -32.95
CA TYR A 216 -1.56 -8.25 -32.87
C TYR A 216 -2.35 -9.48 -33.31
N LYS A 217 -3.51 -9.70 -32.70
CA LYS A 217 -4.44 -10.74 -33.13
C LYS A 217 -5.24 -10.31 -34.37
N SER A 218 -5.56 -11.29 -35.21
CA SER A 218 -6.52 -11.17 -36.30
C SER A 218 -7.57 -12.26 -36.12
N LEU A 219 -8.82 -11.85 -36.10
CA LEU A 219 -9.96 -12.77 -36.13
C LEU A 219 -10.19 -13.26 -37.57
N ALA A 220 -10.98 -14.32 -37.69
CA ALA A 220 -11.45 -14.86 -38.95
C ALA A 220 -12.98 -14.87 -38.93
N SER A 221 -13.60 -14.70 -40.10
CA SER A 221 -15.01 -15.02 -40.31
C SER A 221 -15.12 -15.79 -41.62
N ASN A 222 -15.88 -16.88 -41.61
CA ASN A 222 -16.15 -17.67 -42.81
C ASN A 222 -17.50 -17.27 -43.40
N ASP A 223 -17.52 -17.09 -44.70
CA ASP A 223 -18.72 -17.17 -45.53
C ASP A 223 -19.11 -18.64 -45.69
N TYR A 224 -20.39 -18.88 -45.95
CA TYR A 224 -20.89 -20.24 -46.07
C TYR A 224 -22.14 -20.34 -46.93
N ASP A 225 -22.27 -21.50 -47.56
CA ASP A 225 -23.43 -21.90 -48.33
C ASP A 225 -24.48 -22.57 -47.43
N ILE A 226 -25.75 -22.33 -47.73
CA ILE A 226 -26.92 -22.90 -47.05
C ILE A 226 -27.74 -23.67 -48.08
N LEU A 227 -27.81 -25.00 -47.91
CA LEU A 227 -28.55 -25.91 -48.79
C LEU A 227 -29.81 -26.43 -48.09
N PHE A 228 -30.92 -26.52 -48.82
CA PHE A 228 -32.15 -27.16 -48.35
C PHE A 228 -32.35 -28.48 -49.10
N VAL A 229 -32.34 -29.60 -48.39
CA VAL A 229 -32.37 -30.94 -48.99
C VAL A 229 -33.42 -31.84 -48.35
N LYS A 230 -33.74 -32.94 -49.03
CA LYS A 230 -34.52 -34.06 -48.47
C LYS A 230 -33.63 -35.11 -47.82
N GLN A 231 -34.25 -35.99 -47.02
CA GLN A 231 -33.56 -37.15 -46.43
C GLN A 231 -32.87 -38.02 -47.50
N ASP A 232 -33.50 -38.21 -48.67
CA ASP A 232 -32.93 -38.98 -49.79
C ASP A 232 -31.58 -38.47 -50.28
N PHE A 233 -31.33 -37.15 -50.18
CA PHE A 233 -30.04 -36.54 -50.52
C PHE A 233 -28.97 -36.96 -49.53
N VAL A 234 -29.28 -36.93 -48.23
CA VAL A 234 -28.37 -37.35 -47.15
C VAL A 234 -28.04 -38.84 -47.25
N ASP A 235 -29.03 -39.66 -47.61
CA ASP A 235 -28.87 -41.10 -47.76
C ASP A 235 -27.98 -41.47 -48.99
N GLY A 236 -27.77 -40.52 -49.90
CA GLY A 236 -26.85 -40.62 -51.04
C GLY A 236 -27.53 -40.97 -52.37
N SER A 237 -28.82 -40.67 -52.51
CA SER A 237 -29.52 -40.77 -53.80
C SER A 237 -29.01 -39.72 -54.78
N SER A 238 -29.05 -40.00 -56.09
CA SER A 238 -28.70 -39.01 -57.11
C SER A 238 -29.57 -37.75 -56.94
N TRP A 239 -28.95 -36.59 -56.82
CA TRP A 239 -29.65 -35.34 -56.56
C TRP A 239 -30.17 -34.68 -57.84
N ASN A 240 -31.28 -33.96 -57.71
CA ASN A 240 -31.92 -33.17 -58.76
C ASN A 240 -32.43 -31.87 -58.10
N THR A 241 -32.43 -30.75 -58.84
CA THR A 241 -32.72 -29.43 -58.26
C THR A 241 -33.67 -28.57 -59.11
N THR A 242 -34.44 -27.72 -58.43
CA THR A 242 -35.21 -26.61 -59.01
C THR A 242 -34.42 -25.31 -59.11
N ALA A 243 -33.26 -25.21 -58.44
CA ALA A 243 -32.47 -23.99 -58.35
C ALA A 243 -31.92 -23.58 -59.73
N SER A 244 -31.84 -22.26 -59.93
CA SER A 244 -31.60 -21.56 -61.20
C SER A 244 -30.41 -22.07 -62.02
N ASP A 245 -30.45 -21.80 -63.34
CA ASP A 245 -29.62 -22.36 -64.42
C ASP A 245 -28.10 -22.52 -64.16
N GLY A 246 -27.51 -21.78 -63.21
CA GLY A 246 -26.09 -21.87 -62.85
C GLY A 246 -25.68 -23.14 -62.12
N ILE A 247 -26.48 -23.63 -61.16
CA ILE A 247 -26.18 -24.86 -60.39
C ILE A 247 -26.33 -26.10 -61.28
N ARG A 248 -27.30 -26.06 -62.20
CA ARG A 248 -27.59 -27.13 -63.16
C ARG A 248 -26.48 -27.38 -64.17
N GLN A 249 -25.68 -26.36 -64.51
CA GLN A 249 -24.69 -26.47 -65.59
C GLN A 249 -23.33 -27.05 -65.12
N TYR A 250 -22.95 -26.86 -63.85
CA TYR A 250 -21.61 -27.23 -63.35
C TYR A 250 -21.58 -27.97 -61.99
N GLY A 251 -22.70 -28.09 -61.27
CA GLY A 251 -22.73 -28.79 -59.97
C GLY A 251 -21.89 -28.13 -58.86
N LEU A 252 -21.64 -26.82 -58.97
CA LEU A 252 -20.80 -26.03 -58.07
C LEU A 252 -21.59 -24.92 -57.39
N LEU A 253 -21.36 -24.71 -56.09
CA LEU A 253 -21.84 -23.61 -55.25
C LEU A 253 -20.65 -22.72 -54.91
N ASP A 254 -20.52 -21.55 -55.53
CA ASP A 254 -19.42 -20.59 -55.27
C ASP A 254 -18.01 -21.23 -55.10
N GLY A 255 -17.72 -22.29 -55.90
CA GLY A 255 -16.45 -23.05 -55.86
C GLY A 255 -16.48 -24.42 -55.14
N VAL A 256 -17.59 -24.80 -54.50
CA VAL A 256 -17.79 -26.05 -53.75
C VAL A 256 -18.64 -27.04 -54.57
N SER A 257 -18.18 -28.28 -54.74
CA SER A 257 -18.94 -29.32 -55.48
C SER A 257 -20.07 -29.91 -54.63
N ILE A 258 -21.29 -29.96 -55.19
CA ILE A 258 -22.46 -30.55 -54.50
C ILE A 258 -22.28 -32.04 -54.27
N ASP A 259 -21.66 -32.75 -55.22
CA ASP A 259 -21.34 -34.17 -55.08
C ASP A 259 -20.36 -34.42 -53.93
N GLN A 260 -19.40 -33.51 -53.75
CA GLN A 260 -18.45 -33.54 -52.64
C GLN A 260 -19.15 -33.30 -51.30
N VAL A 261 -20.05 -32.30 -51.22
CA VAL A 261 -20.85 -32.05 -50.02
C VAL A 261 -21.70 -33.27 -49.66
N GLN A 262 -22.35 -33.91 -50.64
CA GLN A 262 -23.16 -35.12 -50.41
C GLN A 262 -22.31 -36.29 -49.88
N ALA A 263 -21.08 -36.45 -50.39
CA ALA A 263 -20.15 -37.46 -49.90
C ALA A 263 -19.69 -37.16 -48.46
N ASP A 264 -19.39 -35.90 -48.16
CA ASP A 264 -18.85 -35.46 -46.87
C ASP A 264 -19.89 -35.50 -45.74
N LEU A 265 -21.18 -35.40 -46.06
CA LEU A 265 -22.28 -35.59 -45.09
C LEU A 265 -22.23 -36.96 -44.39
N LYS A 266 -21.61 -37.98 -45.02
CA LYS A 266 -21.46 -39.33 -44.45
C LYS A 266 -20.26 -39.43 -43.49
N VAL A 267 -19.44 -38.39 -43.38
CA VAL A 267 -18.23 -38.33 -42.54
C VAL A 267 -18.53 -37.51 -41.28
N PRO A 268 -18.71 -38.15 -40.10
CA PRO A 268 -19.11 -37.45 -38.87
C PRO A 268 -18.09 -36.42 -38.36
N GLU A 269 -16.83 -36.52 -38.78
CA GLU A 269 -15.78 -35.56 -38.43
C GLU A 269 -15.86 -34.25 -39.23
N LEU A 270 -16.44 -34.29 -40.45
CA LEU A 270 -16.59 -33.14 -41.34
C LEU A 270 -17.94 -32.46 -41.16
N TYR A 271 -19.02 -33.24 -41.09
CA TYR A 271 -20.38 -32.72 -40.87
C TYR A 271 -20.98 -33.27 -39.58
N GLU A 272 -21.35 -32.36 -38.70
CA GLU A 272 -22.02 -32.67 -37.44
C GLU A 272 -23.53 -32.51 -37.61
N ARG A 273 -24.29 -33.55 -37.25
CA ARG A 273 -25.75 -33.45 -37.13
C ARG A 273 -26.12 -32.70 -35.84
N LEU A 274 -26.86 -31.60 -35.99
CA LEU A 274 -27.36 -30.77 -34.91
C LEU A 274 -28.89 -30.71 -34.94
N ASP A 275 -29.48 -30.71 -33.75
CA ASP A 275 -30.89 -30.33 -33.60
C ASP A 275 -31.06 -28.84 -33.94
N LEU A 276 -32.27 -28.44 -34.34
CA LEU A 276 -32.53 -27.09 -34.85
C LEU A 276 -32.09 -25.98 -33.90
N ALA A 277 -32.32 -26.14 -32.59
CA ALA A 277 -31.90 -25.19 -31.57
C ALA A 277 -30.37 -25.05 -31.48
N ASP A 278 -29.64 -26.16 -31.58
CA ASP A 278 -28.17 -26.16 -31.54
C ASP A 278 -27.57 -25.65 -32.84
N CYS A 279 -28.25 -25.91 -33.96
CA CYS A 279 -27.91 -25.35 -35.27
C CYS A 279 -27.96 -23.82 -35.25
N ILE A 280 -29.07 -23.24 -34.75
CA ILE A 280 -29.21 -21.78 -34.63
C ILE A 280 -28.11 -21.22 -33.72
N ARG A 281 -27.83 -21.86 -32.57
CA ARG A 281 -26.75 -21.40 -31.65
C ARG A 281 -25.37 -21.45 -32.28
N ALA A 282 -25.09 -22.45 -33.11
CA ALA A 282 -23.81 -22.62 -33.78
C ALA A 282 -23.52 -21.50 -34.80
N TYR A 283 -24.55 -21.02 -35.50
CA TYR A 283 -24.42 -19.98 -36.53
C TYR A 283 -24.79 -18.56 -36.05
N ALA A 284 -25.46 -18.42 -34.91
CA ALA A 284 -25.75 -17.13 -34.27
C ALA A 284 -24.55 -16.58 -33.49
N THR A 285 -23.41 -16.39 -34.17
CA THR A 285 -22.18 -15.83 -33.60
C THR A 285 -21.66 -14.65 -34.42
N ASP A 286 -21.07 -13.65 -33.75
CA ASP A 286 -20.57 -12.41 -34.39
C ASP A 286 -19.52 -12.67 -35.48
N PHE A 287 -18.71 -13.73 -35.29
CA PHE A 287 -17.65 -14.15 -36.20
C PHE A 287 -17.61 -15.68 -36.23
N ILE A 288 -18.02 -16.28 -37.35
CA ILE A 288 -18.02 -17.74 -37.51
C ILE A 288 -16.61 -18.21 -37.85
N THR A 289 -15.99 -18.97 -36.94
CA THR A 289 -14.58 -19.35 -37.03
C THR A 289 -14.36 -20.85 -37.16
N ASP A 290 -15.22 -21.66 -36.54
CA ASP A 290 -15.14 -23.12 -36.43
C ASP A 290 -16.08 -23.85 -37.38
N ARG A 291 -16.89 -23.10 -38.15
CA ARG A 291 -17.93 -23.65 -39.05
C ARG A 291 -17.93 -22.98 -40.41
N ARG A 292 -18.48 -23.68 -41.41
CA ARG A 292 -18.72 -23.19 -42.78
C ARG A 292 -20.09 -23.64 -43.26
N ASN A 293 -20.16 -24.50 -44.26
CA ASN A 293 -21.38 -24.79 -45.01
C ASN A 293 -22.44 -25.48 -44.15
N LEU A 294 -23.70 -25.18 -44.44
CA LEU A 294 -24.87 -25.58 -43.68
C LEU A 294 -25.87 -26.31 -44.58
N VAL A 295 -26.30 -27.50 -44.16
CA VAL A 295 -27.28 -28.31 -44.91
C VAL A 295 -28.50 -28.56 -44.03
N PHE A 296 -29.65 -28.01 -44.42
CA PHE A 296 -30.93 -28.22 -43.77
C PHE A 296 -31.69 -29.40 -44.36
N VAL A 297 -32.13 -30.32 -43.51
CA VAL A 297 -32.97 -31.45 -43.91
C VAL A 297 -34.44 -31.10 -43.67
N THR A 298 -35.21 -31.13 -44.74
CA THR A 298 -36.61 -30.71 -44.76
C THR A 298 -37.57 -31.89 -44.80
N LYS A 299 -38.81 -31.69 -44.32
CA LYS A 299 -39.89 -32.69 -44.33
C LYS A 299 -40.75 -32.66 -45.61
N ASN A 300 -40.39 -31.87 -46.61
CA ASN A 300 -41.30 -31.57 -47.70
C ASN A 300 -41.48 -32.76 -48.67
N ASP A 301 -42.56 -33.53 -48.50
CA ASP A 301 -42.88 -34.69 -49.34
C ASP A 301 -43.58 -34.32 -50.67
N THR A 302 -43.93 -33.05 -50.89
CA THR A 302 -44.79 -32.65 -52.03
C THR A 302 -44.05 -32.42 -53.36
N VAL A 303 -42.71 -32.40 -53.35
CA VAL A 303 -41.89 -32.02 -54.50
C VAL A 303 -40.97 -33.18 -54.95
N ASN A 304 -40.83 -33.45 -56.24
CA ASN A 304 -40.00 -34.57 -56.78
C ASN A 304 -38.48 -34.31 -56.82
N TYR A 305 -37.99 -33.23 -56.19
CA TYR A 305 -36.58 -32.85 -56.19
C TYR A 305 -35.95 -33.04 -54.80
N ASN A 306 -34.69 -33.46 -54.76
CA ASN A 306 -33.98 -33.78 -53.51
C ASN A 306 -33.12 -32.62 -53.00
N LEU A 307 -32.73 -31.67 -53.88
CA LEU A 307 -32.13 -30.37 -53.53
C LEU A 307 -33.15 -29.27 -53.84
N LEU A 308 -33.77 -28.72 -52.80
CA LEU A 308 -34.94 -27.84 -52.88
C LEU A 308 -34.56 -26.39 -53.15
N ASP A 309 -33.61 -25.86 -52.38
CA ASP A 309 -33.22 -24.44 -52.42
C ASP A 309 -31.74 -24.25 -52.03
N TYR A 310 -31.18 -23.11 -52.44
CA TYR A 310 -29.81 -22.70 -52.19
C TYR A 310 -29.74 -21.19 -51.92
N THR A 311 -29.00 -20.83 -50.88
CA THR A 311 -28.65 -19.44 -50.59
C THR A 311 -27.26 -19.39 -49.95
N ASN A 312 -26.61 -18.23 -49.97
CA ASN A 312 -25.31 -18.03 -49.35
C ASN A 312 -25.36 -16.93 -48.28
N TYR A 313 -24.52 -17.07 -47.26
CA TYR A 313 -24.23 -16.01 -46.30
C TYR A 313 -22.88 -15.39 -46.60
N LEU A 314 -22.90 -14.08 -46.85
CA LEU A 314 -21.71 -13.25 -46.96
C LEU A 314 -21.53 -12.46 -45.66
N TYR A 315 -20.31 -12.44 -45.15
CA TYR A 315 -19.96 -11.72 -43.94
C TYR A 315 -20.32 -10.23 -44.07
N SER A 316 -21.08 -9.74 -43.09
CA SER A 316 -21.44 -8.33 -42.99
C SER A 316 -21.08 -7.81 -41.60
N PRO A 317 -20.21 -6.79 -41.48
CA PRO A 317 -19.81 -6.24 -40.19
C PRO A 317 -20.93 -5.44 -39.50
N SER A 318 -22.05 -5.14 -40.17
CA SER A 318 -23.16 -4.36 -39.60
C SER A 318 -24.32 -5.23 -39.09
N SER A 319 -24.41 -6.49 -39.50
CA SER A 319 -25.54 -7.37 -39.22
C SER A 319 -25.12 -8.84 -39.25
N PRO A 320 -24.39 -9.31 -38.23
CA PRO A 320 -23.94 -10.69 -38.18
C PRO A 320 -25.17 -11.62 -38.09
N TYR A 321 -25.15 -12.71 -38.86
CA TYR A 321 -26.20 -13.77 -38.88
C TYR A 321 -27.68 -13.28 -38.97
N TYR A 322 -27.93 -12.06 -39.44
CA TYR A 322 -29.28 -11.47 -39.48
C TYR A 322 -30.27 -12.30 -40.32
N TRP A 323 -29.77 -13.08 -41.28
CA TRP A 323 -30.57 -14.00 -42.08
C TRP A 323 -31.39 -14.96 -41.21
N ILE A 324 -30.88 -15.44 -40.06
CA ILE A 324 -31.62 -16.33 -39.15
C ILE A 324 -32.91 -15.65 -38.65
N CYS A 325 -32.83 -14.34 -38.40
CA CYS A 325 -33.94 -13.54 -37.91
C CYS A 325 -34.89 -13.03 -39.00
N ALA A 326 -34.47 -13.05 -40.26
CA ALA A 326 -35.19 -12.46 -41.39
C ALA A 326 -35.66 -13.48 -42.43
N SER A 327 -35.14 -14.71 -42.40
CA SER A 327 -35.40 -15.74 -43.41
C SER A 327 -36.81 -16.32 -43.33
N ASP A 328 -37.45 -16.35 -42.16
CA ASP A 328 -38.83 -16.83 -42.00
C ASP A 328 -39.81 -15.69 -42.36
N PRO A 329 -40.60 -15.81 -43.45
CA PRO A 329 -41.47 -14.73 -43.92
C PRO A 329 -42.57 -14.33 -42.92
N ASP A 330 -42.96 -15.26 -42.02
CA ASP A 330 -44.04 -15.09 -41.04
C ASP A 330 -43.51 -14.82 -39.62
N ILE A 331 -42.21 -14.53 -39.47
CA ILE A 331 -41.56 -14.36 -38.17
C ILE A 331 -42.21 -13.25 -37.32
N GLY A 332 -42.69 -12.18 -37.96
CA GLY A 332 -43.35 -11.05 -37.30
C GLY A 332 -44.68 -11.41 -36.63
N ASN A 333 -45.37 -12.45 -37.10
CA ASN A 333 -46.60 -12.96 -36.49
C ASN A 333 -46.31 -14.05 -35.45
N LYS A 334 -45.20 -14.79 -35.61
CA LYS A 334 -44.79 -15.88 -34.71
C LYS A 334 -44.17 -15.40 -33.40
N ILE A 335 -43.43 -14.29 -33.43
CA ILE A 335 -42.79 -13.70 -32.25
C ILE A 335 -43.01 -12.19 -32.17
N LEU A 336 -43.15 -11.67 -30.95
CA LEU A 336 -43.11 -10.24 -30.72
C LEU A 336 -41.66 -9.73 -30.83
N VAL A 337 -41.32 -9.26 -32.03
CA VAL A 337 -40.03 -8.63 -32.34
C VAL A 337 -39.95 -7.31 -31.59
N PRO A 338 -38.99 -7.14 -30.67
CA PRO A 338 -38.89 -5.91 -29.91
C PRO A 338 -38.44 -4.76 -30.82
N GLN A 339 -39.15 -3.64 -30.76
CA GLN A 339 -38.90 -2.46 -31.59
C GLN A 339 -38.47 -1.26 -30.75
N ARG A 340 -37.62 -0.40 -31.34
CA ARG A 340 -37.23 0.90 -30.79
C ARG A 340 -37.44 1.96 -31.88
N ASN A 341 -38.26 2.97 -31.60
CA ASN A 341 -38.62 4.05 -32.53
C ASN A 341 -39.16 3.55 -33.89
N GLY A 342 -39.91 2.44 -33.90
CA GLY A 342 -40.46 1.85 -35.13
C GLY A 342 -39.51 0.95 -35.93
N ASN A 343 -38.22 0.87 -35.55
CA ASN A 343 -37.26 -0.04 -36.14
C ASN A 343 -37.12 -1.31 -35.28
N ASN A 344 -36.97 -2.47 -35.92
CA ASN A 344 -36.66 -3.73 -35.24
C ASN A 344 -35.30 -3.60 -34.53
N LEU A 345 -35.21 -4.11 -33.30
CA LEU A 345 -33.93 -4.26 -32.60
C LEU A 345 -33.02 -5.27 -33.35
N PRO A 346 -31.71 -5.29 -33.04
CA PRO A 346 -30.78 -6.27 -33.61
C PRO A 346 -31.14 -7.73 -33.20
N CYS A 347 -30.81 -8.69 -34.07
CA CYS A 347 -31.18 -10.11 -33.97
C CYS A 347 -30.74 -10.75 -32.63
N GLU A 348 -29.57 -10.35 -32.14
CA GLU A 348 -28.93 -10.61 -30.86
C GLU A 348 -29.89 -10.48 -29.66
N LYS A 349 -30.85 -9.54 -29.72
CA LYS A 349 -31.76 -9.24 -28.60
C LYS A 349 -32.95 -10.20 -28.49
N TYR A 350 -33.27 -10.92 -29.56
CA TYR A 350 -34.44 -11.81 -29.60
C TYR A 350 -34.17 -13.16 -30.25
N ILE A 351 -32.91 -13.48 -30.57
CA ILE A 351 -32.49 -14.78 -31.09
C ILE A 351 -32.91 -15.94 -30.19
N SER A 352 -32.94 -15.74 -28.87
CA SER A 352 -33.44 -16.75 -27.93
C SER A 352 -34.91 -17.10 -28.18
N LYS A 353 -35.74 -16.13 -28.56
CA LYS A 353 -37.15 -16.37 -28.90
C LYS A 353 -37.29 -17.20 -30.18
N ILE A 354 -36.34 -17.07 -31.11
CA ILE A 354 -36.31 -17.87 -32.34
C ILE A 354 -35.88 -19.31 -32.02
N ILE A 355 -34.88 -19.47 -31.15
CA ILE A 355 -34.47 -20.79 -30.64
C ILE A 355 -35.66 -21.49 -29.94
N ASP A 356 -36.46 -20.74 -29.18
CA ASP A 356 -37.66 -21.25 -28.49
C ASP A 356 -38.82 -21.60 -29.44
N LEU A 357 -38.82 -21.15 -30.70
CA LEU A 357 -39.84 -21.54 -31.68
C LEU A 357 -39.73 -23.01 -32.07
N GLY A 358 -38.51 -23.58 -32.03
CA GLY A 358 -38.23 -24.95 -32.47
C GLY A 358 -38.76 -25.20 -33.88
N ASP A 359 -39.49 -26.29 -34.06
CA ASP A 359 -40.06 -26.76 -35.34
C ASP A 359 -41.00 -25.75 -36.04
N ARG A 360 -41.40 -24.66 -35.36
CA ARG A 360 -42.22 -23.58 -35.96
C ARG A 360 -41.40 -22.54 -36.74
N TRP A 361 -40.08 -22.58 -36.65
CA TRP A 361 -39.20 -21.72 -37.44
C TRP A 361 -39.00 -22.30 -38.84
N HIS A 362 -39.47 -21.57 -39.85
CA HIS A 362 -39.49 -21.99 -41.26
C HIS A 362 -38.63 -21.04 -42.11
N PRO A 363 -37.29 -21.20 -42.10
CA PRO A 363 -36.41 -20.35 -42.89
C PRO A 363 -36.68 -20.55 -44.39
N TYR A 364 -36.90 -19.45 -45.10
CA TYR A 364 -37.24 -19.41 -46.53
C TYR A 364 -38.44 -20.29 -46.88
N ASP A 365 -39.44 -20.36 -45.99
CA ASP A 365 -40.68 -21.16 -46.14
C ASP A 365 -40.47 -22.69 -46.18
N ASN A 366 -39.32 -23.17 -45.69
CA ASN A 366 -39.02 -24.60 -45.59
C ASN A 366 -39.26 -25.15 -44.17
N GLU A 367 -39.96 -26.29 -44.04
CA GLU A 367 -40.11 -27.03 -42.78
C GLU A 367 -38.84 -27.86 -42.51
N VAL A 368 -37.94 -27.31 -41.68
CA VAL A 368 -36.65 -27.91 -41.33
C VAL A 368 -36.78 -28.79 -40.10
N GLN A 369 -36.32 -30.04 -40.18
CA GLN A 369 -36.31 -30.97 -39.04
C GLN A 369 -35.02 -30.86 -38.21
N TYR A 370 -33.87 -30.84 -38.89
CA TYR A 370 -32.54 -30.79 -38.28
C TYR A 370 -31.53 -30.30 -39.33
N CYS A 371 -30.29 -30.02 -38.92
CA CYS A 371 -29.25 -29.56 -39.83
C CYS A 371 -27.95 -30.37 -39.71
N TYR A 372 -27.18 -30.40 -40.78
CA TYR A 372 -25.77 -30.79 -40.78
C TYR A 372 -24.92 -29.53 -40.91
N SER A 373 -24.02 -29.33 -39.96
CA SER A 373 -23.09 -28.21 -39.94
C SER A 373 -21.67 -28.69 -40.25
N GLU A 374 -21.04 -28.09 -41.25
CA GLU A 374 -19.64 -28.35 -41.58
C GLU A 374 -18.74 -27.81 -40.45
N ARG A 375 -17.89 -28.68 -39.89
CA ARG A 375 -16.87 -28.32 -38.91
C ARG A 375 -15.55 -28.06 -39.59
N VAL A 376 -14.94 -26.92 -39.25
CA VAL A 376 -13.63 -26.51 -39.74
C VAL A 376 -12.74 -26.12 -38.58
N SER A 377 -11.43 -26.24 -38.79
CA SER A 377 -10.47 -25.75 -37.81
C SER A 377 -10.56 -24.23 -37.71
N GLU A 378 -10.69 -23.69 -36.50
CA GLU A 378 -10.57 -22.25 -36.23
C GLU A 378 -9.27 -21.69 -36.84
N LYS A 379 -9.38 -20.60 -37.63
CA LYS A 379 -8.26 -19.92 -38.30
C LYS A 379 -7.96 -18.53 -37.73
N CYS A 380 -8.05 -18.37 -36.41
CA CYS A 380 -7.57 -17.14 -35.76
C CYS A 380 -6.05 -17.08 -35.81
N SER A 381 -5.50 -15.89 -36.07
CA SER A 381 -4.07 -15.73 -36.27
C SER A 381 -3.46 -14.66 -35.37
N TYR A 382 -2.23 -14.88 -34.93
CA TYR A 382 -1.44 -13.89 -34.21
C TYR A 382 -0.30 -13.43 -35.12
N ASN A 383 -0.26 -12.14 -35.42
CA ASN A 383 0.56 -11.58 -36.50
C ASN A 383 1.63 -10.64 -35.95
N GLY A 384 2.80 -10.65 -36.59
CA GLY A 384 3.92 -9.76 -36.29
C GLY A 384 4.16 -8.73 -37.40
N ASN A 385 4.41 -7.47 -37.00
CA ASN A 385 4.71 -6.36 -37.89
C ASN A 385 6.21 -6.02 -37.86
N ILE A 386 6.94 -6.45 -38.89
CA ILE A 386 8.41 -6.28 -38.98
C ILE A 386 8.84 -4.80 -38.88
N PRO A 387 8.27 -3.84 -39.64
CA PRO A 387 8.61 -2.42 -39.53
C PRO A 387 8.48 -1.86 -38.11
N ILE A 388 7.41 -2.21 -37.39
CA ILE A 388 7.19 -1.72 -36.03
C ILE A 388 8.22 -2.29 -35.07
N VAL A 389 8.47 -3.60 -35.10
CA VAL A 389 9.50 -4.25 -34.27
C VAL A 389 10.87 -3.61 -34.52
N ALA A 390 11.21 -3.31 -35.77
CA ALA A 390 12.47 -2.63 -36.12
C ALA A 390 12.56 -1.21 -35.52
N VAL A 391 11.48 -0.43 -35.56
CA VAL A 391 11.45 0.91 -34.94
C VAL A 391 11.62 0.82 -33.42
N VAL A 392 10.94 -0.12 -32.76
CA VAL A 392 11.07 -0.38 -31.31
C VAL A 392 12.49 -0.81 -30.95
N LEU A 393 13.13 -1.63 -31.79
CA LEU A 393 14.51 -2.08 -31.62
C LEU A 393 15.49 -0.89 -31.67
N VAL A 394 15.37 -0.02 -32.68
CA VAL A 394 16.21 1.18 -32.82
C VAL A 394 16.02 2.12 -31.63
N ALA A 395 14.77 2.35 -31.21
CA ALA A 395 14.46 3.18 -30.06
C ALA A 395 15.11 2.64 -28.76
N ASN A 396 15.06 1.32 -28.55
CA ASN A 396 15.70 0.67 -27.41
C ASN A 396 17.24 0.70 -27.49
N ALA A 397 17.82 0.61 -28.69
CA ALA A 397 19.26 0.76 -28.89
C ALA A 397 19.76 2.15 -28.50
N ILE A 398 19.05 3.19 -28.97
CA ILE A 398 19.32 4.59 -28.61
C ILE A 398 19.21 4.80 -27.10
N LYS A 399 18.17 4.24 -26.46
CA LYS A 399 18.00 4.30 -25.00
C LYS A 399 19.14 3.65 -24.25
N MET A 400 19.48 2.40 -24.61
CA MET A 400 20.57 1.66 -23.97
C MET A 400 21.90 2.43 -24.09
N ALA A 401 22.23 2.93 -25.28
CA ALA A 401 23.42 3.73 -25.51
C ALA A 401 23.41 5.02 -24.67
N GLY A 402 22.28 5.72 -24.61
CA GLY A 402 22.12 6.95 -23.81
C GLY A 402 22.22 6.70 -22.30
N MET A 403 21.64 5.62 -21.80
CA MET A 403 21.69 5.24 -20.38
C MET A 403 23.11 4.79 -19.98
N LEU A 404 23.80 4.04 -20.83
CA LEU A 404 25.22 3.69 -20.63
C LEU A 404 26.12 4.94 -20.66
N PHE A 405 25.84 5.89 -21.56
CA PHE A 405 26.55 7.17 -21.57
C PHE A 405 26.36 7.92 -20.25
N VAL A 406 25.13 8.01 -19.74
CA VAL A 406 24.84 8.62 -18.44
C VAL A 406 25.59 7.88 -17.30
N ALA A 407 25.61 6.56 -17.31
CA ALA A 407 26.26 5.76 -16.27
C ALA A 407 27.80 5.87 -16.26
N TYR A 408 28.45 5.90 -17.44
CA TYR A 408 29.92 5.83 -17.55
C TYR A 408 30.59 7.16 -17.87
N ARG A 409 29.99 8.00 -18.73
CA ARG A 409 30.62 9.21 -19.30
C ARG A 409 30.28 10.50 -18.58
N LEU A 410 29.19 10.57 -17.81
CA LEU A 410 28.85 11.75 -17.01
C LEU A 410 29.81 11.87 -15.81
N LYS A 411 30.94 12.54 -15.99
CA LYS A 411 32.00 12.69 -14.96
C LYS A 411 31.63 13.66 -13.85
N ASP A 412 30.75 14.61 -14.13
CA ASP A 412 30.31 15.62 -13.18
C ASP A 412 29.66 14.98 -11.93
N THR A 413 29.70 15.68 -10.80
CA THR A 413 28.90 15.39 -9.61
C THR A 413 27.63 16.24 -9.65
N PRO A 414 26.56 15.77 -10.35
CA PRO A 414 25.28 16.48 -10.33
C PRO A 414 24.71 16.45 -8.91
N LEU A 415 24.07 17.55 -8.51
CA LEU A 415 23.31 17.63 -7.27
C LEU A 415 21.90 17.11 -7.56
N ILE A 416 21.69 15.83 -7.28
CA ILE A 416 20.49 15.09 -7.68
C ILE A 416 19.42 15.19 -6.60
N THR A 417 19.80 15.10 -5.33
CA THR A 417 18.89 15.20 -4.20
C THR A 417 18.99 16.56 -3.52
N MET A 418 17.99 16.91 -2.71
CA MET A 418 18.10 18.09 -1.83
C MET A 418 19.28 17.94 -0.84
N GLY A 419 19.53 16.72 -0.34
CA GLY A 419 20.66 16.45 0.53
C GLY A 419 22.02 16.68 -0.14
N ASP A 420 22.18 16.35 -1.44
CA ASP A 420 23.42 16.63 -2.19
C ASP A 420 23.72 18.14 -2.18
N ALA A 421 22.68 18.97 -2.31
CA ALA A 421 22.82 20.42 -2.27
C ALA A 421 23.17 20.93 -0.88
N VAL A 422 22.49 20.45 0.17
CA VAL A 422 22.82 20.84 1.55
C VAL A 422 24.24 20.41 1.91
N GLU A 423 24.68 19.21 1.54
CA GLU A 423 26.06 18.75 1.71
C GLU A 423 27.05 19.69 1.00
N SER A 424 26.78 20.02 -0.27
CA SER A 424 27.65 20.90 -1.05
C SER A 424 27.73 22.32 -0.46
N PHE A 425 26.61 22.91 -0.05
CA PHE A 425 26.59 24.27 0.51
C PHE A 425 27.15 24.36 1.93
N LEU A 426 27.04 23.29 2.74
CA LEU A 426 27.68 23.25 4.05
C LEU A 426 29.21 23.14 3.94
N ASN A 427 29.72 22.35 2.99
CA ASN A 427 31.16 22.20 2.79
C ASN A 427 31.79 23.43 2.11
N GLU A 428 31.09 24.02 1.16
CA GLU A 428 31.51 25.24 0.45
C GLU A 428 30.34 26.24 0.49
N PRO A 429 30.31 27.17 1.47
CA PRO A 429 29.23 28.16 1.58
C PRO A 429 29.20 29.15 0.40
N ASP A 430 28.00 29.50 -0.08
CA ASP A 430 27.81 30.43 -1.18
C ASP A 430 27.69 31.89 -0.71
N ARG A 431 28.73 32.67 -1.02
CA ARG A 431 28.85 34.10 -0.66
C ARG A 431 27.71 34.97 -1.17
N THR A 432 26.99 34.60 -2.23
CA THR A 432 25.88 35.41 -2.77
C THR A 432 24.61 35.35 -1.90
N THR A 433 24.54 34.39 -0.97
CA THR A 433 23.39 34.14 -0.11
C THR A 433 23.65 34.39 1.37
N GLU A 434 24.84 34.89 1.70
CA GLU A 434 25.27 35.18 3.06
C GLU A 434 24.34 36.20 3.76
N GLY A 435 24.04 35.97 5.04
CA GLY A 435 23.15 36.83 5.84
C GLY A 435 21.66 36.77 5.47
N ARG A 436 21.22 35.77 4.68
CA ARG A 436 19.84 35.65 4.17
C ARG A 436 19.13 34.37 4.58
N CYS A 437 19.38 33.89 5.79
CA CYS A 437 18.89 32.60 6.30
C CYS A 437 17.36 32.37 6.23
N LEU A 438 16.56 33.43 6.10
CA LEU A 438 15.09 33.37 5.97
C LEU A 438 14.58 33.48 4.52
N LEU A 439 15.46 33.40 3.52
CA LEU A 439 15.10 33.52 2.11
C LEU A 439 14.19 32.36 1.67
N THR A 440 13.03 32.69 1.10
CA THR A 440 12.09 31.67 0.59
C THR A 440 12.11 31.57 -0.93
N LYS A 441 11.66 30.44 -1.48
CA LYS A 441 11.47 30.27 -2.93
C LYS A 441 10.57 31.34 -3.54
N GLN A 442 9.52 31.73 -2.84
CA GLN A 442 8.55 32.72 -3.34
C GLN A 442 9.19 34.08 -3.51
N GLU A 443 10.05 34.50 -2.58
CA GLU A 443 10.78 35.76 -2.66
C GLU A 443 11.74 35.78 -3.85
N VAL A 444 12.52 34.71 -4.04
CA VAL A 444 13.43 34.58 -5.20
C VAL A 444 12.64 34.64 -6.52
N VAL A 445 11.52 33.91 -6.62
CA VAL A 445 10.67 33.92 -7.81
C VAL A 445 10.05 35.30 -8.06
N GLN A 446 9.63 36.00 -7.01
CA GLN A 446 9.01 37.32 -7.12
C GLN A 446 10.01 38.37 -7.60
N LEU A 447 11.22 38.39 -7.02
CA LEU A 447 12.31 39.27 -7.45
C LEU A 447 12.67 39.05 -8.92
N ALA A 448 12.76 37.78 -9.33
CA ALA A 448 13.03 37.44 -10.72
C ALA A 448 11.92 37.89 -11.69
N ARG A 449 10.65 37.84 -11.28
CA ARG A 449 9.53 38.38 -12.08
C ARG A 449 9.61 39.90 -12.21
N MET A 450 10.11 40.57 -11.19
CA MET A 450 10.36 42.02 -11.20
C MET A 450 11.65 42.39 -11.96
N LYS A 451 12.34 41.42 -12.59
CA LYS A 451 13.67 41.58 -13.22
C LYS A 451 14.71 42.20 -12.26
N GLN A 452 14.53 41.96 -10.97
CA GLN A 452 15.48 42.37 -9.94
C GLN A 452 16.35 41.18 -9.56
N ASP A 453 17.66 41.40 -9.49
CA ASP A 453 18.56 40.40 -8.97
C ASP A 453 18.42 40.34 -7.46
N TRP A 454 18.10 39.15 -6.94
CA TRP A 454 18.27 38.88 -5.52
C TRP A 454 19.71 39.19 -5.06
N ASN A 455 20.73 39.06 -5.93
CA ASN A 455 22.14 39.38 -5.66
C ASN A 455 22.49 40.89 -5.75
N LEU A 456 21.52 41.81 -5.79
CA LEU A 456 21.82 43.25 -5.84
C LEU A 456 22.54 43.73 -4.56
N ARG A 457 23.86 43.86 -4.69
CA ARG A 457 24.88 44.37 -3.77
C ARG A 457 24.68 45.86 -3.35
N LYS A 458 23.48 46.43 -3.52
CA LYS A 458 23.16 47.85 -3.27
C LYS A 458 21.72 48.14 -2.76
N MET A 459 20.98 47.16 -2.27
CA MET A 459 19.82 47.43 -1.42
C MET A 459 20.28 47.32 0.04
N ARG A 460 20.53 48.50 0.66
CA ARG A 460 20.70 48.80 2.09
C ARG A 460 21.20 47.65 2.97
N ALA A 461 22.37 47.86 3.58
CA ALA A 461 22.88 47.13 4.74
C ALA A 461 21.74 46.49 5.55
N SER A 462 21.77 45.15 5.54
CA SER A 462 20.87 44.20 6.18
C SER A 462 20.20 44.73 7.45
N GLN A 463 18.96 45.21 7.31
CA GLN A 463 18.09 45.28 8.49
C GLN A 463 17.69 43.85 8.85
N PRO A 464 17.80 43.46 10.14
CA PRO A 464 17.36 42.15 10.60
C PRO A 464 15.88 41.96 10.27
N LYS A 465 15.56 40.85 9.59
CA LYS A 465 14.19 40.54 9.17
C LYS A 465 13.50 39.76 10.28
N ILE A 466 12.35 40.23 10.74
CA ILE A 466 11.53 39.51 11.72
C ILE A 466 11.05 38.21 11.10
N ALA A 467 11.41 37.08 11.72
CA ALA A 467 10.94 35.77 11.32
C ALA A 467 9.42 35.66 11.53
N ARG A 468 8.66 35.47 10.44
CA ARG A 468 7.21 35.28 10.50
C ARG A 468 6.89 33.79 10.32
N ILE A 469 6.43 33.16 11.38
CA ILE A 469 5.95 31.77 11.36
C ILE A 469 4.65 31.73 10.56
N ARG A 470 4.68 31.16 9.35
CA ARG A 470 3.50 31.07 8.47
C ARG A 470 3.28 29.63 8.03
N VAL A 471 2.13 29.08 8.39
CA VAL A 471 1.72 27.75 7.94
C VAL A 471 1.48 27.76 6.45
N THR A 472 2.21 26.90 5.72
CA THR A 472 2.08 26.75 4.28
C THR A 472 1.47 25.38 3.93
N ARG A 473 0.64 25.35 2.89
CA ARG A 473 0.03 24.11 2.37
C ARG A 473 0.96 23.44 1.36
N TRP A 474 0.81 22.13 1.19
CA TRP A 474 1.58 21.34 0.23
C TRP A 474 1.52 21.87 -1.21
N PHE A 475 0.38 22.45 -1.58
CA PHE A 475 0.17 23.13 -2.85
C PHE A 475 1.28 24.13 -3.21
N LYS A 476 1.83 24.86 -2.22
CA LYS A 476 2.84 25.91 -2.43
C LYS A 476 4.25 25.39 -2.75
N ALA A 477 4.53 24.09 -2.59
CA ALA A 477 5.83 23.52 -2.89
C ALA A 477 6.15 23.51 -4.41
N ALA A 478 5.14 23.20 -5.22
CA ALA A 478 5.22 23.19 -6.68
C ALA A 478 4.82 24.55 -7.28
N SER A 479 5.29 24.83 -8.50
CA SER A 479 4.91 26.06 -9.21
C SER A 479 3.47 25.97 -9.71
N GLY A 480 2.80 27.13 -9.83
CA GLY A 480 1.46 27.20 -10.42
C GLY A 480 1.40 26.63 -11.84
N LEU A 481 2.48 26.79 -12.63
CA LEU A 481 2.58 26.20 -13.96
C LEU A 481 2.59 24.66 -13.91
N ARG A 482 3.32 24.03 -12.98
CA ARG A 482 3.31 22.56 -12.83
C ARG A 482 1.93 22.04 -12.43
N TRP A 483 1.26 22.74 -11.52
CA TRP A 483 -0.13 22.43 -11.15
C TRP A 483 -1.07 22.58 -12.34
N GLY A 484 -1.00 23.72 -13.03
CA GLY A 484 -1.85 24.01 -14.20
C GLY A 484 -1.63 23.04 -15.35
N MET A 485 -0.38 22.67 -15.66
CA MET A 485 -0.09 21.65 -16.68
C MET A 485 -0.60 20.28 -16.24
N THR A 486 -0.33 19.85 -15.00
CA THR A 486 -0.74 18.51 -14.54
C THR A 486 -2.26 18.39 -14.46
N MET A 487 -2.92 19.29 -13.73
CA MET A 487 -4.38 19.24 -13.56
C MET A 487 -5.12 19.64 -14.83
N GLY A 488 -4.58 20.58 -15.60
CA GLY A 488 -5.14 20.98 -16.90
C GLY A 488 -5.11 19.84 -17.92
N PHE A 489 -3.96 19.19 -18.12
CA PHE A 489 -3.88 18.07 -19.07
C PHE A 489 -4.66 16.84 -18.61
N ILE A 490 -4.69 16.53 -17.30
CA ILE A 490 -5.57 15.47 -16.77
C ILE A 490 -7.04 15.84 -17.02
N GLY A 491 -7.45 17.07 -16.70
CA GLY A 491 -8.81 17.55 -16.92
C GLY A 491 -9.22 17.51 -18.40
N VAL A 492 -8.38 18.00 -19.31
CA VAL A 492 -8.61 17.92 -20.76
C VAL A 492 -8.72 16.46 -21.20
N SER A 493 -7.85 15.58 -20.73
CA SER A 493 -7.91 14.15 -21.07
C SER A 493 -9.21 13.50 -20.58
N LEU A 494 -9.68 13.83 -19.36
CA LEU A 494 -10.96 13.37 -18.84
C LEU A 494 -12.15 13.90 -19.64
N ILE A 495 -12.11 15.17 -20.08
CA ILE A 495 -13.15 15.75 -20.95
C ILE A 495 -13.18 15.03 -22.30
N VAL A 496 -12.01 14.81 -22.91
CA VAL A 496 -11.91 14.10 -24.20
C VAL A 496 -12.42 12.66 -24.06
N VAL A 497 -12.00 11.92 -23.03
CA VAL A 497 -12.50 10.55 -22.80
C VAL A 497 -13.99 10.54 -22.47
N GLY A 498 -14.50 11.54 -21.75
CA GLY A 498 -15.93 11.69 -21.47
C GLY A 498 -16.76 11.96 -22.74
N ALA A 499 -16.24 12.80 -23.65
CA ALA A 499 -16.86 13.05 -24.95
C ALA A 499 -16.83 11.80 -25.83
N LEU A 500 -15.69 11.10 -25.90
CA LEU A 500 -15.58 9.83 -26.62
C LEU A 500 -16.50 8.75 -26.04
N LEU A 501 -16.63 8.67 -24.71
CA LEU A 501 -17.56 7.77 -24.05
C LEU A 501 -19.01 8.12 -24.39
N SER A 502 -19.38 9.40 -24.43
CA SER A 502 -20.72 9.84 -24.84
C SER A 502 -21.03 9.41 -26.28
N LEU A 503 -20.08 9.61 -27.20
CA LEU A 503 -20.20 9.14 -28.59
C LEU A 503 -20.29 7.61 -28.68
N ALA A 504 -19.45 6.90 -27.93
CA ALA A 504 -19.45 5.44 -27.85
C ALA A 504 -20.78 4.89 -27.34
N VAL A 505 -21.31 5.44 -26.25
CA VAL A 505 -22.61 5.06 -25.69
C VAL A 505 -23.75 5.41 -26.64
N SER A 506 -23.69 6.57 -27.30
CA SER A 506 -24.67 6.96 -28.31
C SER A 506 -24.68 5.98 -29.49
N SER A 507 -23.49 5.60 -30.00
CA SER A 507 -23.35 4.64 -31.10
C SER A 507 -23.84 3.24 -30.74
N VAL A 508 -23.51 2.77 -29.53
CA VAL A 508 -23.96 1.45 -29.04
C VAL A 508 -25.49 1.44 -28.87
N ASN A 509 -26.05 2.51 -28.30
CA ASN A 509 -27.50 2.64 -28.11
C ASN A 509 -28.25 2.81 -29.44
N SER A 510 -27.70 3.51 -30.43
CA SER A 510 -28.33 3.64 -31.76
C SER A 510 -28.41 2.30 -32.47
N ASN A 511 -27.42 1.43 -32.25
CA ASN A 511 -27.40 0.06 -32.76
C ASN A 511 -28.27 -0.92 -31.95
N GLY A 512 -28.98 -0.46 -30.90
CA GLY A 512 -29.89 -1.29 -30.11
C GLY A 512 -29.22 -2.12 -28.99
N PHE A 513 -27.93 -1.88 -28.74
CA PHE A 513 -27.15 -2.53 -27.68
C PHE A 513 -27.07 -1.68 -26.42
N THR A 514 -26.69 -2.31 -25.31
CA THR A 514 -26.36 -1.66 -24.04
C THR A 514 -24.86 -1.74 -23.77
N VAL A 515 -24.36 -0.90 -22.87
CA VAL A 515 -22.92 -0.85 -22.52
C VAL A 515 -22.36 -2.19 -22.04
N SER A 516 -23.16 -3.00 -21.33
CA SER A 516 -22.73 -4.31 -20.84
C SER A 516 -22.62 -5.35 -21.94
N ASP A 517 -23.36 -5.20 -23.05
CA ASP A 517 -23.39 -6.21 -24.12
C ASP A 517 -22.09 -6.24 -24.92
N ILE A 518 -21.40 -5.11 -25.05
CA ILE A 518 -20.14 -5.00 -25.81
C ILE A 518 -18.99 -5.77 -25.15
N GLY A 519 -18.97 -5.85 -23.81
CA GLY A 519 -17.90 -6.48 -23.06
C GLY A 519 -16.62 -5.63 -22.91
N PHE A 520 -15.70 -6.12 -22.08
CA PHE A 520 -14.43 -5.45 -21.77
C PHE A 520 -13.34 -5.85 -22.78
N GLY A 521 -12.90 -4.93 -23.63
CA GLY A 521 -11.83 -5.19 -24.62
C GLY A 521 -12.14 -6.30 -25.64
N LYS A 522 -13.41 -6.69 -25.78
CA LYS A 522 -13.87 -7.69 -26.76
C LYS A 522 -14.20 -7.04 -28.08
N VAL A 523 -13.87 -7.72 -29.17
CA VAL A 523 -14.28 -7.30 -30.51
C VAL A 523 -15.78 -7.59 -30.65
N ASN A 524 -16.58 -6.56 -30.90
CA ASN A 524 -18.00 -6.69 -31.17
C ASN A 524 -18.34 -5.85 -32.41
N PRO A 525 -19.12 -6.36 -33.39
CA PRO A 525 -19.47 -5.62 -34.60
C PRO A 525 -20.09 -4.24 -34.35
N ALA A 526 -20.91 -4.09 -33.32
CA ALA A 526 -21.55 -2.83 -32.95
C ALA A 526 -20.61 -1.82 -32.28
N ALA A 527 -19.39 -2.24 -31.92
CA ALA A 527 -18.35 -1.42 -31.29
C ALA A 527 -17.11 -1.22 -32.17
N ILE A 528 -17.26 -1.43 -33.48
CA ILE A 528 -16.25 -1.10 -34.51
C ILE A 528 -16.42 0.38 -34.91
N ILE A 529 -15.32 1.13 -34.97
CA ILE A 529 -15.32 2.53 -35.36
C ILE A 529 -15.42 2.62 -36.88
N ASN A 530 -16.63 2.95 -37.35
CA ASN A 530 -16.92 3.22 -38.75
C ASN A 530 -17.02 4.75 -38.98
N GLY A 531 -16.46 5.24 -40.09
CA GLY A 531 -16.64 6.65 -40.52
C GLY A 531 -15.52 7.63 -40.15
N TRP A 532 -14.42 7.19 -39.53
CA TRP A 532 -13.21 8.02 -39.35
C TRP A 532 -12.34 8.12 -40.62
N GLY A 533 -12.79 7.53 -41.73
CA GLY A 533 -12.04 7.48 -43.00
C GLY A 533 -10.77 6.62 -42.92
N LEU A 534 -10.66 5.75 -41.91
CA LEU A 534 -9.57 4.79 -41.74
C LEU A 534 -9.68 3.62 -42.74
N GLU A 535 -10.92 3.23 -43.07
CA GLU A 535 -11.22 2.11 -43.99
C GLU A 535 -10.90 2.40 -45.47
N ASN A 536 -10.93 3.69 -45.87
CA ASN A 536 -10.84 4.11 -47.28
C ASN A 536 -9.42 4.44 -47.77
N ARG A 537 -8.36 4.16 -46.99
CA ARG A 537 -6.99 4.60 -47.30
C ARG A 537 -6.07 3.48 -47.80
N GLY A 538 -6.16 3.16 -49.09
CA GLY A 538 -5.10 2.49 -49.86
C GLY A 538 -4.82 1.02 -49.51
N SER A 539 -3.56 0.58 -49.72
CA SER A 539 -3.11 -0.81 -49.52
C SER A 539 -3.38 -1.34 -48.09
N PRO A 540 -3.59 -2.66 -47.89
CA PRO A 540 -3.88 -3.27 -46.57
C PRO A 540 -2.94 -2.83 -45.44
N SER A 541 -1.63 -2.71 -45.73
CA SER A 541 -0.63 -2.26 -44.75
C SER A 541 -0.82 -0.81 -44.28
N LYS A 542 -1.37 0.07 -45.13
CA LYS A 542 -1.64 1.48 -44.81
C LYS A 542 -2.87 1.62 -43.91
N LYS A 543 -3.94 0.85 -44.20
CA LYS A 543 -5.15 0.79 -43.36
C LYS A 543 -4.80 0.41 -41.91
N ILE A 544 -4.04 -0.69 -41.75
CA ILE A 544 -3.58 -1.17 -40.45
C ILE A 544 -2.70 -0.13 -39.75
N LEU A 545 -1.73 0.49 -40.45
CA LEU A 545 -0.81 1.45 -39.82
C LEU A 545 -1.53 2.69 -39.30
N SER A 546 -2.52 3.24 -40.03
CA SER A 546 -3.31 4.38 -39.54
C SER A 546 -4.12 4.03 -38.30
N SER A 547 -4.71 2.83 -38.26
CA SER A 547 -5.48 2.34 -37.11
C SER A 547 -4.59 2.12 -35.88
N ILE A 548 -3.37 1.63 -36.07
CA ILE A 548 -2.37 1.46 -35.00
C ILE A 548 -2.04 2.79 -34.31
N LEU A 549 -1.79 3.85 -35.09
CA LEU A 549 -1.44 5.17 -34.54
C LEU A 549 -2.58 5.75 -33.69
N VAL A 550 -3.82 5.57 -34.16
CA VAL A 550 -5.02 6.06 -33.47
C VAL A 550 -5.29 5.28 -32.18
N ALA A 551 -5.22 3.94 -32.23
CA ALA A 551 -5.48 3.09 -31.08
C ALA A 551 -4.50 3.34 -29.91
N ASN A 552 -3.22 3.62 -30.21
CA ASN A 552 -2.17 3.76 -29.20
C ASN A 552 -1.88 5.22 -28.78
N LEU A 553 -2.46 6.22 -29.47
CA LEU A 553 -2.28 7.63 -29.12
C LEU A 553 -2.65 7.95 -27.65
N PRO A 554 -3.78 7.43 -27.09
CA PRO A 554 -4.13 7.67 -25.68
C PRO A 554 -3.06 7.23 -24.69
N GLN A 555 -2.38 6.10 -24.95
CA GLN A 555 -1.31 5.60 -24.09
C GLN A 555 -0.09 6.52 -24.09
N THR A 556 0.25 7.08 -25.25
CA THR A 556 1.33 8.06 -25.38
C THR A 556 1.00 9.37 -24.64
N ILE A 557 -0.24 9.84 -24.73
CA ILE A 557 -0.71 11.01 -23.96
C ILE A 557 -0.60 10.72 -22.45
N PHE A 558 -1.02 9.53 -22.01
CA PHE A 558 -0.94 9.15 -20.60
C PHE A 558 0.51 9.06 -20.09
N SER A 559 1.47 8.59 -20.91
CA SER A 559 2.90 8.66 -20.59
C SER A 559 3.37 10.09 -20.27
N PHE A 560 2.90 11.09 -21.01
CA PHE A 560 3.21 12.49 -20.74
C PHE A 560 2.55 12.99 -19.44
N LEU A 561 1.30 12.60 -19.18
CA LEU A 561 0.62 12.90 -17.90
C LEU A 561 1.38 12.31 -16.70
N TYR A 562 1.86 11.07 -16.83
CA TYR A 562 2.66 10.40 -15.80
C TYR A 562 3.94 11.19 -15.46
N LEU A 563 4.68 11.69 -16.46
CA LEU A 563 5.89 12.49 -16.22
C LEU A 563 5.57 13.80 -15.48
N ASN A 564 4.48 14.47 -15.82
CA ASN A 564 4.02 15.69 -15.13
C ASN A 564 3.62 15.38 -13.68
N LEU A 565 2.84 14.33 -13.46
CA LEU A 565 2.42 13.88 -12.14
C LEU A 565 3.61 13.48 -11.26
N ASN A 566 4.57 12.73 -11.82
CA ASN A 566 5.80 12.35 -11.14
C ASN A 566 6.59 13.59 -10.69
N GLY A 567 6.72 14.61 -11.56
CA GLY A 567 7.36 15.88 -11.21
C GLY A 567 6.62 16.68 -10.13
N LEU A 568 5.28 16.68 -10.16
CA LEU A 568 4.44 17.34 -9.17
C LEU A 568 4.59 16.69 -7.78
N LEU A 569 4.43 15.36 -7.70
CA LEU A 569 4.60 14.61 -6.46
C LEU A 569 6.02 14.75 -5.90
N THR A 570 7.04 14.64 -6.76
CA THR A 570 8.45 14.81 -6.35
C THR A 570 8.69 16.18 -5.70
N SER A 571 8.07 17.23 -6.24
CA SER A 571 8.18 18.59 -5.67
C SER A 571 7.56 18.71 -4.27
N MET A 572 6.41 18.05 -4.04
CA MET A 572 5.71 18.09 -2.75
C MET A 572 6.42 17.26 -1.68
N PHE A 573 6.92 16.07 -2.03
CA PHE A 573 7.67 15.21 -1.11
C PHE A 573 9.05 15.78 -0.79
N LEU A 574 9.73 16.42 -1.74
CA LEU A 574 10.98 17.15 -1.47
C LEU A 574 10.77 18.24 -0.41
N ALA A 575 9.71 19.04 -0.54
CA ALA A 575 9.39 20.06 0.45
C ALA A 575 8.99 19.48 1.82
N SER A 576 8.38 18.29 1.84
CA SER A 576 8.10 17.58 3.10
C SER A 576 9.40 17.15 3.79
N GLU A 577 10.34 16.56 3.05
CA GLU A 577 11.65 16.17 3.59
C GLU A 577 12.43 17.39 4.10
N TRP A 578 12.33 18.53 3.41
CA TRP A 578 12.89 19.79 3.89
C TRP A 578 12.26 20.24 5.22
N SER A 579 10.93 20.17 5.34
CA SER A 579 10.24 20.62 6.57
C SER A 579 10.58 19.79 7.81
N ASP A 580 10.94 18.51 7.63
CA ASP A 580 11.27 17.61 8.74
C ASP A 580 12.55 18.03 9.48
N PHE A 581 13.47 18.75 8.82
CA PHE A 581 14.71 19.25 9.45
C PHE A 581 14.47 20.37 10.46
N ALA A 582 13.26 20.93 10.54
CA ALA A 582 12.91 21.93 11.54
C ALA A 582 12.67 21.32 12.93
N THR A 583 12.14 20.10 12.96
CA THR A 583 11.73 19.41 14.20
C THR A 583 12.69 18.31 14.60
N GLU A 584 13.17 17.53 13.63
CA GLU A 584 13.96 16.33 13.84
C GLU A 584 15.40 16.51 13.35
N ARG A 585 16.36 16.06 14.15
CA ARG A 585 17.77 15.99 13.75
C ARG A 585 17.97 14.74 12.89
N LYS A 586 18.37 14.91 11.62
CA LYS A 586 18.50 13.80 10.66
C LYS A 586 19.80 13.86 9.87
N THR A 587 20.29 12.71 9.44
CA THR A 587 21.40 12.64 8.49
C THR A 587 20.92 12.94 7.07
N LEU A 588 21.77 13.62 6.31
CA LEU A 588 21.48 14.02 4.93
C LEU A 588 21.31 12.80 4.03
N ARG A 589 20.35 12.90 3.11
CA ARG A 589 20.03 11.89 2.12
C ARG A 589 20.65 12.27 0.78
N VAL A 590 21.78 11.65 0.46
CA VAL A 590 22.67 12.04 -0.64
C VAL A 590 22.83 10.91 -1.66
N SER A 591 23.22 11.28 -2.86
CA SER A 591 23.49 10.36 -3.97
C SER A 591 24.83 9.64 -3.83
N LYS A 592 25.79 10.23 -3.09
CA LYS A 592 27.11 9.66 -2.77
C LYS A 592 27.38 9.78 -1.26
N PRO A 593 26.92 8.82 -0.45
CA PRO A 593 27.06 8.92 1.00
C PRO A 593 28.53 8.93 1.44
N LYS A 594 28.83 9.77 2.41
CA LYS A 594 30.08 9.79 3.17
C LYS A 594 29.74 9.72 4.66
N GLY A 595 30.49 8.92 5.42
CA GLY A 595 30.23 8.72 6.86
C GLY A 595 28.78 8.24 7.14
N PRO A 596 28.07 8.82 8.12
CA PRO A 596 26.72 8.38 8.53
C PRO A 596 25.58 8.91 7.63
N GLN A 597 25.89 9.53 6.48
CA GLN A 597 24.88 9.99 5.52
C GLN A 597 24.12 8.82 4.88
N ARG A 598 22.85 9.04 4.53
CA ARG A 598 21.96 8.02 3.95
C ARG A 598 22.04 8.04 2.43
N SER A 599 22.26 6.88 1.82
CA SER A 599 22.19 6.72 0.35
C SER A 599 20.75 6.54 -0.13
N THR A 600 20.43 7.04 -1.32
CA THR A 600 19.21 6.62 -2.04
C THR A 600 19.52 6.00 -3.38
N HIS A 601 18.87 4.88 -3.65
CA HIS A 601 18.90 4.23 -4.97
C HIS A 601 17.88 4.88 -5.93
N PHE A 602 16.82 5.49 -5.39
CA PHE A 602 15.85 6.29 -6.11
C PHE A 602 16.14 7.79 -5.90
N LEU A 603 15.95 8.64 -6.91
CA LEU A 603 16.41 10.03 -6.91
C LEU A 603 15.88 10.83 -5.71
N GLN A 604 14.64 11.33 -5.78
CA GLN A 604 14.04 12.16 -4.72
C GLN A 604 12.70 11.62 -4.21
N LEU A 605 11.89 10.98 -5.05
CA LEU A 605 10.61 10.43 -4.62
C LEU A 605 10.81 9.16 -3.74
N PRO A 606 10.16 9.03 -2.58
CA PRO A 606 10.28 7.82 -1.75
C PRO A 606 9.78 6.56 -2.48
N TYR A 607 10.43 5.41 -2.27
CA TYR A 607 10.08 4.14 -2.93
C TYR A 607 8.63 3.70 -2.67
N LYS A 608 8.10 3.98 -1.46
CA LYS A 608 6.71 3.69 -1.06
C LYS A 608 5.67 4.41 -1.94
N VAL A 609 6.06 5.50 -2.60
CA VAL A 609 5.22 6.24 -3.54
C VAL A 609 5.61 5.92 -4.97
N ALA A 610 6.91 5.87 -5.27
CA ALA A 610 7.41 5.65 -6.62
C ALA A 610 7.04 4.28 -7.20
N ILE A 611 7.17 3.19 -6.43
CA ILE A 611 6.87 1.83 -6.91
C ILE A 611 5.36 1.66 -7.17
N PRO A 612 4.44 1.98 -6.22
CA PRO A 612 3.01 1.90 -6.50
C PRO A 612 2.57 2.80 -7.65
N LEU A 613 3.15 4.01 -7.77
CA LEU A 613 2.85 4.91 -8.89
C LEU A 613 3.28 4.31 -10.24
N MET A 614 4.39 3.58 -10.28
CA MET A 614 4.87 2.89 -11.49
C MET A 614 4.01 1.68 -11.83
N ILE A 615 3.59 0.88 -10.84
CA ILE A 615 2.66 -0.24 -11.03
C ILE A 615 1.31 0.26 -11.53
N LEU A 616 0.75 1.30 -10.88
CA LEU A 616 -0.50 1.92 -11.28
C LEU A 616 -0.41 2.49 -12.71
N SER A 617 0.72 3.09 -13.07
CA SER A 617 0.98 3.55 -14.43
C SER A 617 0.96 2.40 -15.44
N GLY A 618 1.60 1.27 -15.15
CA GLY A 618 1.58 0.09 -16.02
C GLY A 618 0.17 -0.48 -16.21
N LEU A 619 -0.60 -0.59 -15.11
CA LEU A 619 -1.99 -1.04 -15.16
C LEU A 619 -2.90 -0.09 -15.94
N LEU A 620 -2.70 1.22 -15.81
CA LEU A 620 -3.46 2.22 -16.57
C LEU A 620 -3.09 2.23 -18.05
N HIS A 621 -1.82 2.03 -18.43
CA HIS A 621 -1.46 1.85 -19.84
C HIS A 621 -2.19 0.63 -20.42
N TRP A 622 -2.22 -0.50 -19.70
CA TRP A 622 -2.97 -1.68 -20.12
C TRP A 622 -4.49 -1.40 -20.23
N LEU A 623 -5.09 -0.78 -19.22
CA LEU A 623 -6.51 -0.43 -19.25
C LEU A 623 -6.87 0.49 -20.43
N ILE A 624 -6.01 1.48 -20.71
CA ILE A 624 -6.19 2.40 -21.84
C ILE A 624 -6.08 1.66 -23.18
N SER A 625 -5.19 0.66 -23.32
CA SER A 625 -5.20 -0.17 -24.54
C SER A 625 -6.47 -0.99 -24.75
N GLN A 626 -7.27 -1.22 -23.71
CA GLN A 626 -8.56 -1.91 -23.84
C GLN A 626 -9.70 -0.94 -24.17
N ALA A 627 -9.49 0.38 -24.06
CA ALA A 627 -10.51 1.39 -24.34
C ALA A 627 -10.70 1.64 -25.84
N ILE A 628 -9.60 1.74 -26.58
CA ILE A 628 -9.57 1.81 -28.04
C ILE A 628 -8.44 0.87 -28.49
N PHE A 629 -8.77 -0.14 -29.31
CA PHE A 629 -7.84 -1.20 -29.70
C PHE A 629 -7.93 -1.49 -31.20
N LEU A 630 -6.89 -2.08 -31.77
CA LEU A 630 -6.85 -2.48 -33.17
C LEU A 630 -7.77 -3.69 -33.40
N VAL A 631 -8.59 -3.64 -34.46
CA VAL A 631 -9.44 -4.75 -34.91
C VAL A 631 -9.05 -5.13 -36.33
N VAL A 632 -8.66 -6.39 -36.51
CA VAL A 632 -8.36 -6.97 -37.82
C VAL A 632 -9.16 -8.26 -37.99
N VAL A 633 -9.92 -8.35 -39.08
CA VAL A 633 -10.73 -9.53 -39.42
C VAL A 633 -10.36 -9.99 -40.84
N LYS A 634 -10.08 -11.29 -40.98
CA LYS A 634 -9.86 -11.99 -42.26
C LYS A 634 -11.17 -12.66 -42.70
N GLU A 635 -11.48 -12.57 -43.98
CA GLU A 635 -12.68 -13.18 -44.58
C GLU A 635 -12.29 -14.39 -45.44
N TYR A 636 -13.01 -15.50 -45.25
CA TYR A 636 -12.82 -16.74 -46.00
C TYR A 636 -14.08 -17.09 -46.78
N ALA A 637 -13.92 -17.52 -48.03
CA ALA A 637 -15.00 -17.97 -48.88
C ALA A 637 -15.57 -19.33 -48.42
N PRO A 638 -16.75 -19.76 -48.94
CA PRO A 638 -17.33 -21.06 -48.65
C PRO A 638 -16.40 -22.25 -48.97
N ASP A 639 -15.55 -22.13 -50.00
CA ASP A 639 -14.52 -23.12 -50.36
C ASP A 639 -13.28 -23.11 -49.42
N GLY A 640 -13.16 -22.08 -48.58
CA GLY A 640 -12.06 -21.88 -47.62
C GLY A 640 -10.87 -21.09 -48.16
N SER A 641 -10.96 -20.57 -49.39
CA SER A 641 -10.02 -19.60 -49.93
C SER A 641 -10.17 -18.25 -49.23
N ILE A 642 -9.12 -17.42 -49.27
CA ILE A 642 -9.13 -16.09 -48.63
C ILE A 642 -9.76 -15.09 -49.60
N VAL A 643 -10.85 -14.45 -49.19
CA VAL A 643 -11.55 -13.41 -49.97
C VAL A 643 -10.83 -12.07 -49.77
N ASP A 644 -10.80 -11.59 -48.53
CA ASP A 644 -10.07 -10.38 -48.15
C ASP A 644 -9.19 -10.67 -46.91
N PRO A 645 -7.85 -10.53 -47.01
CA PRO A 645 -6.96 -10.69 -45.86
C PRO A 645 -7.12 -9.60 -44.78
N VAL A 646 -7.81 -8.49 -45.08
CA VAL A 646 -8.11 -7.38 -44.13
C VAL A 646 -9.50 -6.81 -44.44
N ALA A 647 -10.53 -7.66 -44.37
CA ALA A 647 -11.94 -7.27 -44.53
C ALA A 647 -12.32 -6.14 -43.56
N VAL A 648 -11.86 -6.23 -42.32
CA VAL A 648 -11.95 -5.15 -41.31
C VAL A 648 -10.55 -4.79 -40.85
N GLY A 649 -10.18 -3.51 -40.92
CA GLY A 649 -8.85 -2.99 -40.54
C GLY A 649 -8.91 -1.64 -39.84
N THR A 650 -9.76 -1.52 -38.83
CA THR A 650 -10.04 -0.26 -38.09
C THR A 650 -9.79 -0.42 -36.59
N CYS A 651 -10.29 0.52 -35.79
CA CYS A 651 -10.24 0.45 -34.33
C CYS A 651 -11.59 0.00 -33.76
N GLY A 652 -11.56 -0.79 -32.70
CA GLY A 652 -12.71 -1.07 -31.83
C GLY A 652 -12.64 -0.23 -30.56
N PHE A 653 -13.77 -0.08 -29.88
CA PHE A 653 -13.84 0.61 -28.58
C PHE A 653 -14.56 -0.21 -27.51
N SER A 654 -14.23 0.03 -26.24
CA SER A 654 -14.94 -0.56 -25.09
C SER A 654 -15.40 0.54 -24.12
N PRO A 655 -16.72 0.82 -24.02
CA PRO A 655 -17.23 1.84 -23.11
C PRO A 655 -16.93 1.50 -21.64
N LEU A 656 -16.90 0.22 -21.26
CA LEU A 656 -16.58 -0.20 -19.90
C LEU A 656 -15.13 0.15 -19.53
N ALA A 657 -14.16 -0.10 -20.43
CA ALA A 657 -12.76 0.28 -20.21
C ALA A 657 -12.58 1.81 -20.16
N MET A 658 -13.34 2.57 -20.97
CA MET A 658 -13.38 4.04 -20.90
C MET A 658 -13.91 4.54 -19.55
N ILE A 659 -14.99 3.96 -19.03
CA ILE A 659 -15.56 4.31 -17.70
C ILE A 659 -14.53 4.06 -16.60
N VAL A 660 -13.90 2.88 -16.58
CA VAL A 660 -12.88 2.56 -15.55
C VAL A 660 -11.68 3.52 -15.67
N SER A 661 -11.28 3.89 -16.89
CA SER A 661 -10.21 4.86 -17.13
C SER A 661 -10.57 6.26 -16.62
N LEU A 662 -11.81 6.71 -16.83
CA LEU A 662 -12.33 7.98 -16.31
C LEU A 662 -12.32 8.01 -14.78
N VAL A 663 -12.83 6.97 -14.15
CA VAL A 663 -12.87 6.86 -12.67
C VAL A 663 -11.46 6.90 -12.10
N ALA A 664 -10.52 6.13 -12.68
CA ALA A 664 -9.15 6.11 -12.22
C ALA A 664 -8.45 7.46 -12.41
N GLY A 665 -8.65 8.12 -13.55
CA GLY A 665 -8.11 9.46 -13.80
C GLY A 665 -8.69 10.53 -12.87
N ALA A 666 -9.99 10.49 -12.59
CA ALA A 666 -10.65 11.38 -11.63
C ALA A 666 -10.15 11.16 -10.20
N LEU A 667 -9.93 9.91 -9.80
CA LEU A 667 -9.34 9.56 -8.51
C LEU A 667 -7.92 10.11 -8.38
N ILE A 668 -7.07 9.94 -9.39
CA ILE A 668 -5.70 10.49 -9.41
C ILE A 668 -5.73 12.02 -9.27
N MET A 669 -6.62 12.69 -9.99
CA MET A 669 -6.79 14.15 -9.91
C MET A 669 -7.22 14.60 -8.51
N THR A 670 -8.19 13.89 -7.92
CA THR A 670 -8.77 14.20 -6.61
C THR A 670 -7.76 13.96 -5.48
N VAL A 671 -7.09 12.81 -5.48
CA VAL A 671 -6.06 12.48 -4.48
C VAL A 671 -4.89 13.46 -4.57
N SER A 672 -4.39 13.75 -5.76
CA SER A 672 -3.27 14.68 -5.95
C SER A 672 -3.62 16.09 -5.49
N SER A 673 -4.83 16.57 -5.82
CA SER A 673 -5.34 17.86 -5.35
C SER A 673 -5.54 17.88 -3.84
N GLY A 674 -6.12 16.81 -3.27
CA GLY A 674 -6.33 16.65 -1.84
C GLY A 674 -5.03 16.70 -1.04
N LEU A 675 -3.99 16.00 -1.50
CA LEU A 675 -2.65 16.08 -0.92
C LEU A 675 -2.13 17.52 -0.90
N GLY A 676 -2.33 18.28 -1.99
CA GLY A 676 -1.92 19.68 -2.07
C GLY A 676 -2.70 20.63 -1.15
N PHE A 677 -4.03 20.48 -1.07
CA PHE A 677 -4.91 21.42 -0.37
C PHE A 677 -5.06 21.15 1.13
N PHE A 678 -5.09 19.90 1.55
CA PHE A 678 -5.39 19.54 2.94
C PHE A 678 -4.13 19.37 3.81
N LEU A 679 -3.00 18.96 3.23
CA LEU A 679 -1.76 18.79 3.99
C LEU A 679 -1.00 20.13 4.15
N LYS A 680 -0.36 20.28 5.31
CA LYS A 680 0.38 21.47 5.72
C LYS A 680 1.82 21.09 6.06
N TYR A 681 2.77 21.98 5.77
CA TYR A 681 4.16 21.88 6.20
C TYR A 681 4.34 22.52 7.58
N ASP A 682 5.41 22.14 8.26
CA ASP A 682 5.82 22.80 9.49
C ASP A 682 6.19 24.28 9.21
N PRO A 683 5.66 25.25 9.98
CA PRO A 683 5.89 26.66 9.71
C PRO A 683 7.22 27.20 10.28
N THR A 684 7.98 26.38 11.00
CA THR A 684 9.21 26.81 11.71
C THR A 684 10.46 26.84 10.84
N ILE A 685 10.38 26.44 9.57
CA ILE A 685 11.46 26.54 8.56
C ILE A 685 10.94 27.20 7.27
N PRO A 686 11.70 28.09 6.61
CA PRO A 686 11.30 28.67 5.34
C PRO A 686 11.12 27.60 4.25
N LEU A 687 10.04 27.73 3.47
CA LEU A 687 9.77 26.84 2.34
C LEU A 687 10.68 27.18 1.15
N VAL A 688 11.73 26.38 0.94
CA VAL A 688 12.70 26.55 -0.15
C VAL A 688 12.35 25.75 -1.42
N GLY A 689 11.59 24.65 -1.29
CA GLY A 689 11.26 23.75 -2.40
C GLY A 689 12.52 23.34 -3.19
N SER A 690 12.45 23.36 -4.52
CA SER A 690 13.58 23.04 -5.41
C SER A 690 14.61 24.15 -5.61
N CYS A 691 14.48 25.30 -4.94
CA CYS A 691 15.22 26.51 -5.28
C CYS A 691 16.66 26.50 -4.75
N SER A 692 17.67 26.36 -5.62
CA SER A 692 19.11 26.34 -5.22
C SER A 692 19.50 27.52 -4.33
N ALA A 693 18.99 28.70 -4.70
CA ALA A 693 19.14 29.96 -4.03
C ALA A 693 18.70 29.97 -2.56
N ALA A 694 17.49 29.46 -2.32
CA ALA A 694 16.90 29.43 -0.98
C ALA A 694 17.48 28.29 -0.13
N ILE A 695 17.84 27.16 -0.75
CA ILE A 695 18.56 26.06 -0.08
C ILE A 695 19.92 26.55 0.43
N SER A 696 20.69 27.22 -0.45
CA SER A 696 22.01 27.76 -0.14
C SER A 696 21.98 28.76 1.02
N ALA A 697 20.99 29.65 1.04
CA ALA A 697 20.82 30.64 2.09
C ALA A 697 20.64 30.02 3.50
N ALA A 698 20.14 28.79 3.59
CA ALA A 698 19.94 28.07 4.84
C ALA A 698 21.18 27.29 5.33
N CYS A 699 22.28 27.26 4.56
CA CYS A 699 23.44 26.40 4.80
C CYS A 699 24.71 27.17 5.23
N HIS A 700 24.56 28.36 5.83
CA HIS A 700 25.68 29.16 6.34
C HIS A 700 25.99 28.79 7.80
N ALA A 701 26.61 27.62 8.01
CA ALA A 701 26.97 27.12 9.34
C ALA A 701 28.10 27.96 9.97
N PRO A 702 28.21 27.99 11.31
CA PRO A 702 29.28 28.68 12.01
C PRO A 702 30.62 27.93 11.85
N ASP A 703 31.75 28.64 11.96
CA ASP A 703 33.08 28.09 11.66
C ASP A 703 33.47 26.85 12.48
N TRP A 704 32.94 26.72 13.70
CA TRP A 704 33.20 25.56 14.57
C TRP A 704 32.49 24.28 14.12
N ASP A 705 31.50 24.37 13.23
CA ASP A 705 30.67 23.26 12.76
C ASP A 705 30.97 22.90 11.29
N SER A 706 32.24 22.95 10.91
CA SER A 706 32.71 22.70 9.53
C SER A 706 32.44 21.27 9.02
N ASP A 707 32.18 20.31 9.91
CA ASP A 707 31.82 18.93 9.56
C ASP A 707 30.32 18.62 9.68
N ALA A 708 29.46 19.64 9.77
CA ALA A 708 28.01 19.50 9.87
C ALA A 708 27.42 18.61 8.78
N SER A 709 27.92 18.70 7.54
CA SER A 709 27.44 17.91 6.41
C SER A 709 27.53 16.39 6.64
N MET A 710 28.46 15.96 7.49
CA MET A 710 28.75 14.56 7.80
C MET A 710 28.04 14.07 9.07
N LYS A 711 27.29 14.93 9.77
CA LYS A 711 26.61 14.60 11.03
C LYS A 711 25.08 14.72 10.88
N PRO A 712 24.31 14.23 11.86
CA PRO A 712 22.88 14.53 11.94
C PRO A 712 22.66 16.04 12.16
N VAL A 713 22.02 16.71 11.20
CA VAL A 713 21.77 18.16 11.23
C VAL A 713 20.31 18.47 11.53
N LYS A 714 20.10 19.65 12.11
CA LYS A 714 18.79 20.29 12.30
C LYS A 714 18.91 21.74 11.86
N TRP A 715 17.85 22.32 11.32
CA TRP A 715 17.81 23.75 10.98
C TRP A 715 17.16 24.54 12.12
N GLY A 716 17.77 25.65 12.53
CA GLY A 716 17.24 26.52 13.58
C GLY A 716 18.17 27.68 13.92
N VAL A 717 17.83 28.44 14.96
CA VAL A 717 18.61 29.55 15.50
C VAL A 717 19.84 29.00 16.24
N ILE A 718 21.02 29.53 15.95
CA ILE A 718 22.29 29.11 16.57
C ILE A 718 22.54 29.92 17.86
N PRO A 719 22.58 29.28 19.05
CA PRO A 719 22.68 29.96 20.34
C PRO A 719 23.91 30.88 20.48
N VAL A 720 25.04 30.46 19.95
CA VAL A 720 26.34 31.17 20.08
C VAL A 720 26.31 32.55 19.40
N THR A 721 25.48 32.75 18.39
CA THR A 721 25.36 34.03 17.68
C THR A 721 24.51 35.08 18.39
N LEU A 722 23.65 34.66 19.34
CA LEU A 722 22.84 35.59 20.14
C LEU A 722 23.69 36.46 21.08
N ALA A 723 24.87 35.97 21.47
CA ALA A 723 25.79 36.68 22.39
C ALA A 723 26.77 37.63 21.68
N ALA A 724 26.99 37.48 20.37
CA ALA A 724 28.06 38.17 19.64
C ALA A 724 27.61 39.46 18.93
N ASP A 725 26.33 39.58 18.52
CA ASP A 725 25.86 40.75 17.78
C ASP A 725 24.39 41.13 18.10
N LYS A 726 24.21 42.22 18.86
CA LYS A 726 23.02 43.10 18.88
C LYS A 726 21.62 42.43 18.97
N GLY A 727 21.50 41.22 19.53
CA GLY A 727 20.23 40.51 19.67
C GLY A 727 19.62 39.99 18.35
N VAL A 728 20.42 39.86 17.28
CA VAL A 728 19.98 39.30 15.99
C VAL A 728 20.47 37.85 15.89
N GLY A 729 19.55 36.88 16.00
CA GLY A 729 19.89 35.46 15.85
C GLY A 729 20.13 35.05 14.39
N HIS A 730 21.17 34.25 14.15
CA HIS A 730 21.45 33.64 12.84
C HIS A 730 20.87 32.21 12.79
N CYS A 731 20.29 31.83 11.64
CA CYS A 731 19.73 30.48 11.44
C CYS A 731 20.55 29.71 10.40
N SER A 732 20.85 28.45 10.67
CA SER A 732 21.49 27.56 9.70
C SER A 732 21.24 26.08 10.03
N PHE A 733 21.54 25.19 9.09
CA PHE A 733 21.78 23.78 9.41
C PHE A 733 23.03 23.65 10.27
N THR A 734 22.92 22.93 11.39
CA THR A 734 24.03 22.68 12.31
C THR A 734 23.94 21.30 12.97
N SER A 735 25.10 20.72 13.28
CA SER A 735 25.25 19.51 14.10
C SER A 735 25.21 19.80 15.61
N GLY A 736 25.44 21.05 16.04
CA GLY A 736 25.28 21.49 17.43
C GLY A 736 23.86 21.96 17.74
N ASP A 737 23.65 22.59 18.91
CA ASP A 737 22.32 22.98 19.37
C ASP A 737 21.66 24.02 18.44
N ALA A 738 20.42 23.73 18.05
CA ALA A 738 19.61 24.58 17.18
C ALA A 738 18.22 24.77 17.79
N GLU A 739 17.93 26.00 18.21
CA GLU A 739 16.65 26.39 18.77
C GLU A 739 15.61 26.62 17.66
N PRO A 740 14.35 26.24 17.87
CA PRO A 740 13.28 26.56 16.92
C PRO A 740 13.03 28.07 16.88
N LEU A 741 12.51 28.58 15.75
CA LEU A 741 12.04 29.96 15.67
C LEU A 741 10.93 30.21 16.71
N GLN A 742 11.16 31.15 17.63
CA GLN A 742 10.17 31.56 18.64
C GLN A 742 9.20 32.60 18.06
N ALA A 743 7.92 32.49 18.41
CA ALA A 743 6.92 33.50 18.07
C ALA A 743 7.08 34.73 18.98
N VAL A 744 7.33 35.91 18.41
CA VAL A 744 7.32 37.17 19.15
C VAL A 744 5.87 37.53 19.46
N ASN A 745 5.42 37.24 20.68
CA ASN A 745 4.17 37.81 21.20
C ASN A 745 4.44 39.25 21.64
N LEU A 746 3.81 40.22 20.99
CA LEU A 746 3.71 41.61 21.48
C LEU A 746 2.93 41.65 22.81
N PRO A 747 3.19 42.63 23.69
CA PRO A 747 2.95 42.50 25.11
C PRO A 747 1.49 42.81 25.45
N THR A 748 0.72 41.76 25.67
CA THR A 748 -0.37 41.82 26.65
C THR A 748 -0.02 40.82 27.72
N THR A 749 -0.14 41.22 28.99
CA THR A 749 0.15 40.46 30.22
C THR A 749 1.55 40.68 30.82
N ILE A 750 1.75 41.90 31.34
CA ILE A 750 2.34 42.07 32.67
C ILE A 750 1.44 41.29 33.64
N ILE A 751 2.03 40.55 34.59
CA ILE A 751 1.42 39.51 35.47
C ILE A 751 1.62 38.11 34.89
N LEU A 752 2.85 37.58 35.05
CA LEU A 752 3.22 36.16 35.21
C LEU A 752 4.74 35.95 35.07
N HIS A 753 5.53 37.01 34.94
CA HIS A 753 6.99 36.92 34.89
C HIS A 753 7.64 36.99 36.30
N ARG A 754 7.22 36.08 37.18
CA ARG A 754 7.95 35.79 38.43
C ARG A 754 7.85 34.33 38.88
N ILE A 755 7.69 33.39 37.96
CA ILE A 755 7.81 31.95 38.23
C ILE A 755 8.31 31.26 36.96
N GLU A 756 9.58 31.41 36.59
CA GLU A 756 10.25 30.51 35.62
C GLU A 756 11.78 30.69 35.66
N GLN A 757 12.37 30.50 36.84
CA GLN A 757 13.81 30.28 37.00
C GLN A 757 14.11 29.16 38.00
N SER A 758 13.35 28.07 37.94
CA SER A 758 13.71 26.83 38.64
C SER A 758 13.38 25.63 37.76
N THR A 759 14.43 25.05 37.18
CA THR A 759 14.58 23.63 36.81
C THR A 759 13.37 22.94 36.16
N VAL A 760 13.51 22.55 34.89
CA VAL A 760 12.70 21.47 34.28
C VAL A 760 13.00 20.17 35.03
N SER A 761 12.30 19.96 36.14
CA SER A 761 11.98 18.64 36.66
C SER A 761 10.75 18.18 35.89
N VAL A 762 10.88 17.13 35.09
CA VAL A 762 9.73 16.30 34.71
C VAL A 762 8.95 16.04 36.00
N MET A 763 7.64 16.32 36.05
CA MET A 763 6.82 15.92 37.20
C MET A 763 6.80 14.39 37.26
N ALA A 764 7.76 13.80 37.96
CA ALA A 764 7.81 12.37 38.22
C ALA A 764 6.69 12.04 39.21
N LEU A 765 5.88 11.03 38.88
CA LEU A 765 4.85 10.50 39.78
C LEU A 765 5.47 10.17 41.14
N LEU A 766 4.71 10.37 42.22
CA LEU A 766 5.18 10.14 43.58
C LEU A 766 5.73 8.71 43.77
N VAL A 767 5.11 7.74 43.10
CA VAL A 767 5.52 6.33 43.10
C VAL A 767 6.97 6.13 42.63
N ASP A 768 7.40 6.85 41.59
CA ASP A 768 8.74 6.72 41.02
C ASP A 768 9.75 7.59 41.75
N LYS A 769 9.33 8.79 42.18
CA LYS A 769 10.15 9.70 42.99
C LYS A 769 10.56 9.09 44.33
N LEU A 770 9.62 8.40 45.00
CA LEU A 770 9.85 7.79 46.32
C LEU A 770 10.38 6.35 46.27
N ARG A 771 10.55 5.77 45.08
CA ARG A 771 10.99 4.38 44.92
C ARG A 771 12.38 4.16 45.58
N PRO A 772 12.51 3.24 46.55
CA PRO A 772 13.79 2.92 47.16
C PRO A 772 14.81 2.41 46.13
N ARG A 773 16.04 2.93 46.19
CA ARG A 773 17.12 2.56 45.25
C ARG A 773 18.12 1.54 45.82
N SER A 774 18.24 1.43 47.14
CA SER A 774 19.12 0.47 47.83
C SER A 774 18.32 -0.56 48.63
N LEU A 775 18.93 -1.71 48.94
CA LEU A 775 18.29 -2.77 49.74
C LEU A 775 18.02 -2.30 51.19
N GLU A 776 18.88 -1.43 51.72
CA GLU A 776 18.73 -0.82 53.06
C GLU A 776 17.56 0.17 53.13
N ALA A 777 17.22 0.83 52.01
CA ALA A 777 16.14 1.80 51.95
C ALA A 777 14.74 1.16 51.84
N LEU A 778 14.65 -0.17 51.75
CA LEU A 778 13.37 -0.89 51.67
C LEU A 778 12.68 -0.92 53.04
N THR A 779 11.41 -0.54 53.07
CA THR A 779 10.67 -0.29 54.32
C THR A 779 10.08 -1.54 54.99
N TYR A 780 9.90 -2.64 54.26
CA TYR A 780 9.27 -3.88 54.74
C TYR A 780 10.02 -5.13 54.24
N HIS A 781 9.73 -6.31 54.80
CA HIS A 781 10.46 -7.58 54.60
C HIS A 781 11.98 -7.42 54.73
N LYS A 782 12.46 -7.00 55.91
CA LYS A 782 13.89 -6.76 56.18
C LYS A 782 14.74 -8.03 56.03
N ASP A 783 14.27 -9.16 56.55
CA ASP A 783 14.96 -10.45 56.43
C ASP A 783 15.24 -10.83 54.97
N LEU A 784 14.31 -10.52 54.06
CA LEU A 784 14.49 -10.76 52.64
C LEU A 784 15.54 -9.80 52.04
N SER A 785 15.53 -8.53 52.45
CA SER A 785 16.53 -7.56 52.02
C SER A 785 17.94 -7.95 52.47
N GLU A 786 18.09 -8.45 53.70
CA GLU A 786 19.36 -8.96 54.25
C GLU A 786 19.86 -10.18 53.48
N ARG A 787 18.99 -11.15 53.20
CA ARG A 787 19.33 -12.32 52.38
C ARG A 787 19.76 -11.93 50.96
N LEU A 788 19.08 -10.98 50.33
CA LEU A 788 19.46 -10.47 49.00
C LEU A 788 20.79 -9.71 49.04
N SER A 789 21.08 -8.99 50.12
CA SER A 789 22.35 -8.29 50.32
C SER A 789 23.52 -9.28 50.48
N SER A 790 23.31 -10.33 51.29
CA SER A 790 24.27 -11.44 51.43
C SER A 790 24.51 -12.16 50.10
N LEU A 791 23.43 -12.42 49.34
CA LEU A 791 23.53 -13.04 48.02
C LEU A 791 24.28 -12.17 47.01
N ALA A 792 24.02 -10.86 46.98
CA ALA A 792 24.72 -9.93 46.09
C ALA A 792 26.22 -9.78 46.42
N SER A 793 26.59 -10.04 47.69
CA SER A 793 27.99 -10.01 48.12
C SER A 793 28.78 -11.26 47.74
N SER A 794 28.08 -12.38 47.48
CA SER A 794 28.67 -13.67 47.11
C SER A 794 29.21 -13.68 45.66
N ALA A 795 30.21 -14.53 45.40
CA ALA A 795 30.81 -14.67 44.07
C ALA A 795 29.93 -15.51 43.11
N ASP A 796 29.14 -16.45 43.63
CA ASP A 796 28.28 -17.31 42.83
C ASP A 796 26.81 -16.89 42.93
N PHE A 797 26.39 -15.98 42.05
CA PHE A 797 25.02 -15.50 41.99
C PHE A 797 24.14 -16.45 41.14
N PRO A 798 23.14 -17.13 41.73
CA PRO A 798 22.28 -18.07 41.02
C PRO A 798 21.24 -17.36 40.14
N HIS A 799 20.57 -18.12 39.27
CA HIS A 799 19.36 -17.62 38.62
C HIS A 799 18.25 -17.40 39.66
N LEU A 800 17.49 -16.33 39.54
CA LEU A 800 16.43 -15.97 40.49
C LEU A 800 15.05 -16.02 39.85
N LEU A 801 14.04 -16.46 40.60
CA LEU A 801 12.63 -16.33 40.23
C LEU A 801 11.89 -15.57 41.33
N PHE A 802 11.63 -14.29 41.09
CA PHE A 802 10.80 -13.45 41.96
C PHE A 802 9.33 -13.68 41.66
N TYR A 803 8.55 -14.04 42.68
CA TYR A 803 7.11 -14.22 42.54
C TYR A 803 6.33 -13.64 43.72
N GLY A 804 5.06 -13.27 43.47
CA GLY A 804 4.19 -12.63 44.45
C GLY A 804 3.18 -11.68 43.81
N PRO A 805 2.25 -11.10 44.57
CA PRO A 805 1.21 -10.21 44.02
C PRO A 805 1.78 -8.95 43.34
N SER A 806 0.97 -8.33 42.48
CA SER A 806 1.32 -7.06 41.84
C SER A 806 1.44 -5.95 42.89
N GLY A 807 2.38 -5.02 42.69
CA GLY A 807 2.60 -3.90 43.62
C GLY A 807 3.32 -4.23 44.94
N ALA A 808 3.74 -5.48 45.16
CA ALA A 808 4.48 -5.90 46.36
C ALA A 808 5.98 -5.49 46.39
N GLY A 809 6.45 -4.71 45.41
CA GLY A 809 7.85 -4.24 45.37
C GLY A 809 8.87 -5.17 44.69
N LYS A 810 8.43 -6.18 43.94
CA LYS A 810 9.32 -7.13 43.22
C LYS A 810 10.39 -6.42 42.36
N LYS A 811 9.97 -5.55 41.43
CA LYS A 811 10.88 -4.82 40.53
C LYS A 811 11.81 -3.87 41.30
N THR A 812 11.36 -3.28 42.40
CA THR A 812 12.19 -2.42 43.26
C THR A 812 13.30 -3.22 43.93
N ARG A 813 12.99 -4.42 44.44
CA ARG A 813 14.00 -5.33 45.03
C ARG A 813 15.01 -5.80 44.00
N ILE A 814 14.58 -6.11 42.78
CA ILE A 814 15.49 -6.51 41.69
C ILE A 814 16.46 -5.38 41.36
N LEU A 815 15.95 -4.16 41.16
CA LEU A 815 16.81 -3.00 40.88
C LEU A 815 17.79 -2.72 42.03
N ALA A 816 17.34 -2.79 43.28
CA ALA A 816 18.20 -2.64 44.45
C ALA A 816 19.26 -3.74 44.57
N THR A 817 18.92 -4.98 44.21
CA THR A 817 19.87 -6.12 44.16
C THR A 817 20.90 -5.92 43.05
N LEU A 818 20.48 -5.46 41.87
CA LEU A 818 21.39 -5.14 40.76
C LEU A 818 22.32 -3.98 41.13
N ARG A 819 21.82 -2.95 41.81
CA ARG A 819 22.65 -1.85 42.34
C ARG A 819 23.66 -2.34 43.38
N ALA A 820 23.31 -3.31 44.22
CA ALA A 820 24.24 -3.93 45.14
C ALA A 820 25.31 -4.78 44.42
N LEU A 821 24.97 -5.40 43.28
CA LEU A 821 25.88 -6.21 42.46
C LEU A 821 26.88 -5.38 41.62
N TYR A 822 26.39 -4.35 40.92
CA TYR A 822 27.16 -3.61 39.89
C TYR A 822 27.34 -2.12 40.21
N GLY A 823 26.79 -1.64 41.34
CA GLY A 823 26.86 -0.23 41.74
C GLY A 823 25.85 0.68 41.03
N GLY A 824 26.07 1.99 41.12
CA GLY A 824 25.14 3.02 40.63
C GLY A 824 24.98 3.09 39.11
N GLY A 825 25.87 2.46 38.33
CA GLY A 825 25.81 2.47 36.86
C GLY A 825 24.62 1.71 36.25
N VAL A 826 23.97 0.84 37.03
CA VAL A 826 22.77 0.07 36.63
C VAL A 826 21.57 0.97 36.31
N GLU A 827 21.49 2.16 36.92
CA GLU A 827 20.38 3.08 36.71
C GLU A 827 20.44 3.80 35.35
N LYS A 828 21.60 3.74 34.66
CA LYS A 828 21.74 4.24 33.30
C LYS A 828 21.17 3.20 32.33
N ILE A 829 19.90 3.37 31.99
CA ILE A 829 19.15 2.54 31.05
C ILE A 829 18.95 3.28 29.73
N LYS A 830 18.99 2.53 28.63
CA LYS A 830 18.62 2.97 27.28
C LYS A 830 17.53 2.05 26.72
N ILE A 831 16.72 2.56 25.81
CA ILE A 831 15.70 1.76 25.12
C ILE A 831 16.28 1.40 23.76
N ASP A 832 16.55 0.12 23.54
CA ASP A 832 17.02 -0.43 22.27
C ASP A 832 15.85 -1.12 21.55
N ALA A 833 15.53 -0.70 20.33
CA ALA A 833 14.56 -1.39 19.48
C ALA A 833 15.28 -2.46 18.64
N ARG A 834 14.91 -3.74 18.82
CA ARG A 834 15.48 -4.86 18.05
C ARG A 834 14.46 -5.45 17.09
N MET A 835 14.93 -5.81 15.90
CA MET A 835 14.11 -6.37 14.84
C MET A 835 14.34 -7.88 14.75
N PHE A 836 13.30 -8.66 15.03
CA PHE A 836 13.32 -10.12 14.91
C PHE A 836 12.54 -10.55 13.67
N THR A 837 13.06 -11.53 12.93
CA THR A 837 12.36 -12.12 11.79
C THR A 837 11.66 -13.40 12.22
N THR A 838 10.35 -13.49 12.02
CA THR A 838 9.60 -14.72 12.28
C THR A 838 9.93 -15.79 11.24
N SER A 839 9.57 -17.05 11.54
CA SER A 839 9.59 -18.15 10.58
C SER A 839 8.74 -17.90 9.32
N SER A 840 7.82 -16.92 9.38
CA SER A 840 6.97 -16.48 8.27
C SER A 840 7.49 -15.23 7.54
N ASN A 841 8.75 -14.85 7.75
CA ASN A 841 9.39 -13.65 7.17
C ASN A 841 8.73 -12.32 7.55
N ARG A 842 7.89 -12.28 8.60
CA ARG A 842 7.38 -11.03 9.17
C ARG A 842 8.44 -10.44 10.10
N LYS A 843 8.68 -9.14 9.97
CA LYS A 843 9.56 -8.40 10.87
C LYS A 843 8.77 -7.94 12.10
N LEU A 844 9.29 -8.24 13.29
CA LEU A 844 8.75 -7.84 14.58
C LEU A 844 9.74 -6.89 15.24
N GLU A 845 9.28 -5.70 15.61
CA GLU A 845 10.03 -4.76 16.42
C GLU A 845 9.76 -5.05 17.90
N PHE A 846 10.82 -5.19 18.69
CA PHE A 846 10.76 -5.48 20.11
C PHE A 846 11.63 -4.50 20.88
N ASN A 847 11.00 -3.72 21.76
CA ASN A 847 11.68 -2.74 22.59
C ASN A 847 12.27 -3.42 23.83
N ILE A 848 13.56 -3.23 24.01
CA ILE A 848 14.32 -3.81 25.12
C ILE A 848 14.91 -2.66 25.93
N VAL A 849 14.73 -2.71 27.24
CA VAL A 849 15.41 -1.77 28.14
C VAL A 849 16.77 -2.37 28.46
N SER A 850 17.85 -1.75 28.00
CA SER A 850 19.20 -2.24 28.20
C SER A 850 20.03 -1.29 29.05
N SER A 851 20.87 -1.87 29.88
CA SER A 851 21.96 -1.19 30.56
C SER A 851 23.28 -1.86 30.16
N VAL A 852 24.38 -1.28 30.61
CA VAL A 852 25.71 -1.89 30.49
C VAL A 852 25.70 -3.27 31.16
N TYR A 853 25.12 -3.34 32.37
CA TYR A 853 25.20 -4.52 33.25
C TYR A 853 24.02 -5.48 33.15
N HIS A 854 22.83 -5.00 32.78
CA HIS A 854 21.64 -5.83 32.69
C HIS A 854 20.77 -5.48 31.49
N LEU A 855 19.80 -6.34 31.21
CA LEU A 855 18.85 -6.16 30.13
C LEU A 855 17.47 -6.60 30.63
N GLU A 856 16.45 -5.77 30.44
CA GLU A 856 15.07 -6.07 30.85
C GLU A 856 14.19 -6.26 29.61
N ILE A 857 13.43 -7.36 29.62
CA ILE A 857 12.46 -7.70 28.56
C ILE A 857 11.09 -7.95 29.14
N THR A 858 10.07 -7.61 28.37
CA THR A 858 8.66 -7.93 28.66
C THR A 858 8.11 -8.74 27.48
N PRO A 859 8.13 -10.09 27.53
CA PRO A 859 7.75 -10.94 26.41
C PRO A 859 6.28 -10.83 25.99
N SER A 860 5.43 -10.25 26.82
CA SER A 860 4.01 -10.02 26.54
C SER A 860 3.78 -9.17 25.27
N ASP A 861 4.75 -8.32 24.90
CA ASP A 861 4.65 -7.42 23.74
C ASP A 861 4.77 -8.17 22.39
N VAL A 862 5.33 -9.39 22.38
CA VAL A 862 5.61 -10.15 21.15
C VAL A 862 4.63 -11.32 20.90
N GLY A 863 3.69 -11.54 21.82
CA GLY A 863 2.63 -12.54 21.70
C GLY A 863 3.18 -13.94 21.41
N THR A 864 2.65 -14.59 20.36
CA THR A 864 2.99 -15.98 19.99
C THR A 864 4.43 -16.19 19.51
N TYR A 865 5.19 -15.11 19.26
CA TYR A 865 6.56 -15.19 18.75
C TYR A 865 7.63 -15.10 19.84
N ASP A 866 7.21 -15.13 21.11
CA ASP A 866 8.08 -15.08 22.29
C ASP A 866 9.24 -16.08 22.25
N ARG A 867 9.02 -17.30 21.72
CA ARG A 867 10.07 -18.33 21.61
C ARG A 867 11.27 -17.86 20.78
N VAL A 868 11.03 -17.21 19.64
CA VAL A 868 12.10 -16.77 18.72
C VAL A 868 12.90 -15.65 19.37
N VAL A 869 12.20 -14.66 19.93
CA VAL A 869 12.82 -13.51 20.60
C VAL A 869 13.69 -13.96 21.76
N ILE A 870 13.19 -14.83 22.64
CA ILE A 870 13.94 -15.36 23.78
C ILE A 870 15.18 -16.14 23.34
N GLN A 871 15.06 -16.95 22.29
CA GLN A 871 16.17 -17.78 21.82
C GLN A 871 17.29 -16.95 21.18
N GLU A 872 16.94 -16.01 20.29
CA GLU A 872 17.91 -15.19 19.56
C GLU A 872 18.55 -14.15 20.48
N LEU A 873 17.75 -13.42 21.25
CA LEU A 873 18.24 -12.37 22.13
C LEU A 873 19.21 -12.90 23.18
N LEU A 874 18.86 -14.00 23.86
CA LEU A 874 19.74 -14.56 24.88
C LEU A 874 21.01 -15.16 24.29
N LYS A 875 20.95 -15.69 23.06
CA LYS A 875 22.15 -16.18 22.36
C LYS A 875 23.09 -15.03 22.03
N GLU A 876 22.57 -13.91 21.55
CA GLU A 876 23.35 -12.70 21.30
C GLU A 876 23.98 -12.16 22.60
N VAL A 877 23.18 -12.02 23.66
CA VAL A 877 23.67 -11.52 24.96
C VAL A 877 24.72 -12.46 25.55
N ALA A 878 24.59 -13.76 25.36
CA ALA A 878 25.57 -14.73 25.84
C ALA A 878 26.89 -14.71 25.05
N GLN A 879 26.86 -14.23 23.80
CA GLN A 879 28.03 -14.04 22.95
C GLN A 879 28.75 -12.72 23.24
N THR A 880 28.05 -11.70 23.75
CA THR A 880 28.68 -10.45 24.19
C THR A 880 29.33 -10.63 25.57
N GLN A 881 30.63 -10.89 25.62
CA GLN A 881 31.38 -10.82 26.88
C GLN A 881 31.40 -9.37 27.39
N GLN A 882 31.25 -9.20 28.71
CA GLN A 882 31.44 -7.89 29.34
C GLN A 882 32.93 -7.53 29.24
N VAL A 883 33.21 -6.38 28.63
CA VAL A 883 34.58 -5.88 28.35
C VAL A 883 35.21 -5.25 29.59
N ASP A 884 34.43 -4.94 30.62
CA ASP A 884 34.92 -4.34 31.85
C ASP A 884 35.59 -5.38 32.77
N LEU A 885 36.91 -5.54 32.59
CA LEU A 885 37.77 -6.43 33.38
C LEU A 885 37.83 -6.03 34.87
N ALA A 886 37.45 -4.81 35.23
CA ALA A 886 37.45 -4.30 36.60
C ALA A 886 36.13 -4.56 37.36
N ALA A 887 35.09 -5.03 36.68
CA ALA A 887 33.80 -5.33 37.31
C ALA A 887 33.91 -6.54 38.27
N ARG A 888 33.36 -6.40 39.48
CA ARG A 888 33.35 -7.45 40.52
C ARG A 888 32.66 -8.75 40.05
N GLN A 889 31.73 -8.66 39.11
CA GLN A 889 30.97 -9.77 38.55
C GLN A 889 31.09 -9.76 37.02
N ARG A 890 31.44 -10.90 36.43
CA ARG A 890 31.78 -11.03 35.00
C ARG A 890 30.65 -11.54 34.10
N PHE A 891 29.43 -11.63 34.63
CA PHE A 891 28.25 -12.09 33.89
C PHE A 891 27.28 -10.92 33.66
N LYS A 892 26.46 -11.01 32.62
CA LYS A 892 25.37 -10.07 32.36
C LYS A 892 24.06 -10.60 32.93
N VAL A 893 23.24 -9.73 33.52
CA VAL A 893 21.92 -10.14 34.03
C VAL A 893 20.82 -9.88 33.00
N VAL A 894 19.94 -10.85 32.76
CA VAL A 894 18.73 -10.65 31.95
C VAL A 894 17.50 -10.79 32.83
N VAL A 895 16.72 -9.71 32.94
CA VAL A 895 15.48 -9.64 33.71
C VAL A 895 14.30 -9.89 32.76
N ILE A 896 13.55 -10.96 33.00
CA ILE A 896 12.35 -11.29 32.22
C ILE A 896 11.14 -10.95 33.06
N ASN A 897 10.47 -9.86 32.70
CA ASN A 897 9.21 -9.45 33.31
C ASN A 897 8.07 -10.33 32.81
N GLU A 898 7.08 -10.60 33.68
CA GLU A 898 5.89 -11.40 33.33
C GLU A 898 6.24 -12.79 32.76
N ALA A 899 7.23 -13.45 33.38
CA ALA A 899 7.70 -14.77 32.95
C ALA A 899 6.61 -15.84 32.99
N ASP A 900 5.54 -15.65 33.76
CA ASP A 900 4.34 -16.49 33.78
C ASP A 900 3.45 -16.33 32.54
N GLY A 901 3.64 -15.27 31.75
CA GLY A 901 3.00 -15.06 30.45
C GLY A 901 3.72 -15.73 29.28
N LEU A 902 4.94 -16.26 29.48
CA LEU A 902 5.68 -16.97 28.44
C LEU A 902 5.00 -18.28 28.04
N SER A 903 4.99 -18.56 26.73
CA SER A 903 4.56 -19.84 26.18
C SER A 903 5.41 -20.99 26.72
N ARG A 904 4.82 -22.19 26.81
CA ARG A 904 5.54 -23.39 27.28
C ARG A 904 6.76 -23.69 26.42
N ASP A 905 6.68 -23.41 25.11
CA ASP A 905 7.79 -23.57 24.17
C ASP A 905 8.91 -22.54 24.39
N ALA A 906 8.57 -21.28 24.65
CA ALA A 906 9.54 -20.26 25.02
C ALA A 906 10.24 -20.61 26.34
N GLN A 907 9.50 -21.11 27.34
CA GLN A 907 10.07 -21.60 28.59
C GLN A 907 11.00 -22.82 28.38
N ALA A 908 10.65 -23.74 27.48
CA ALA A 908 11.51 -24.87 27.14
C ALA A 908 12.80 -24.42 26.43
N ALA A 909 12.71 -23.42 25.53
CA ALA A 909 13.86 -22.81 24.88
C ALA A 909 14.76 -22.09 25.92
N LEU A 910 14.14 -21.33 26.83
CA LEU A 910 14.82 -20.64 27.92
C LEU A 910 15.65 -21.59 28.78
N ARG A 911 15.09 -22.75 29.15
CA ARG A 911 15.80 -23.79 29.93
C ARG A 911 17.13 -24.20 29.27
N ARG A 912 17.12 -24.49 27.97
CA ARG A 912 18.34 -24.93 27.24
C ARG A 912 19.40 -23.83 27.25
N THR A 913 18.97 -22.59 27.11
CA THR A 913 19.85 -21.41 27.13
C THR A 913 20.43 -21.14 28.51
N MET A 914 19.63 -21.31 29.57
CA MET A 914 20.09 -21.21 30.96
C MET A 914 21.22 -22.21 31.25
N GLU A 915 21.08 -23.46 30.81
CA GLU A 915 22.08 -24.50 31.02
C GLU A 915 23.36 -24.21 30.23
N LYS A 916 23.23 -23.80 28.97
CA LYS A 916 24.36 -23.60 28.07
C LYS A 916 25.22 -22.37 28.39
N TYR A 917 24.60 -21.28 28.88
CA TYR A 917 25.27 -19.98 29.03
C TYR A 917 25.29 -19.46 30.47
N SER A 918 25.10 -20.33 31.47
CA SER A 918 25.09 -19.97 32.90
C SER A 918 26.35 -19.24 33.39
N ALA A 919 27.49 -19.45 32.72
CA ALA A 919 28.75 -18.77 33.02
C ALA A 919 28.75 -17.28 32.64
N ASN A 920 28.13 -16.93 31.51
CA ASN A 920 28.15 -15.57 30.96
C ASN A 920 26.88 -14.78 31.28
N VAL A 921 25.76 -15.46 31.53
CA VAL A 921 24.44 -14.84 31.71
C VAL A 921 23.74 -15.39 32.95
N ARG A 922 23.19 -14.51 33.78
CA ARG A 922 22.30 -14.87 34.89
C ARG A 922 20.90 -14.32 34.64
N LEU A 923 19.88 -15.17 34.80
CA LEU A 923 18.49 -14.77 34.61
C LEU A 923 17.82 -14.39 35.94
N ILE A 924 17.03 -13.32 35.90
CA ILE A 924 16.07 -12.95 36.94
C ILE A 924 14.67 -12.97 36.31
N LEU A 925 13.87 -13.95 36.69
CA LEU A 925 12.50 -14.11 36.21
C LEU A 925 11.54 -13.44 37.18
N VAL A 926 10.57 -12.68 36.67
CA VAL A 926 9.55 -12.01 37.49
C VAL A 926 8.18 -12.53 37.09
N ALA A 927 7.50 -13.18 38.03
CA ALA A 927 6.15 -13.72 37.83
C ALA A 927 5.19 -13.21 38.92
N ASN A 928 3.89 -13.34 38.70
CA ASN A 928 2.91 -13.16 39.78
C ASN A 928 2.69 -14.47 40.55
N SER A 929 2.65 -15.59 39.82
CA SER A 929 2.50 -16.94 40.39
C SER A 929 3.49 -17.93 39.77
N THR A 930 3.86 -18.97 40.51
CA THR A 930 4.74 -20.05 40.02
C THR A 930 3.99 -21.10 39.19
N ALA A 931 2.65 -21.04 39.12
CA ALA A 931 1.83 -22.00 38.37
C ALA A 931 2.09 -21.93 36.85
N GLY A 932 2.34 -20.72 36.33
CA GLY A 932 2.66 -20.49 34.92
C GLY A 932 4.06 -20.98 34.50
N ILE A 933 4.93 -21.31 35.45
CA ILE A 933 6.34 -21.67 35.19
C ILE A 933 6.54 -23.19 35.19
N ILE A 934 7.21 -23.73 34.17
CA ILE A 934 7.51 -25.16 34.06
C ILE A 934 8.46 -25.63 35.18
N ALA A 935 8.27 -26.86 35.66
CA ALA A 935 9.11 -27.43 36.72
C ALA A 935 10.63 -27.38 36.43
N PRO A 936 11.12 -27.62 35.19
CA PRO A 936 12.54 -27.51 34.88
C PRO A 936 13.16 -26.13 35.16
N ILE A 937 12.43 -25.04 34.92
CA ILE A 937 12.93 -23.69 35.26
C ILE A 937 12.96 -23.52 36.77
N ARG A 938 11.87 -23.90 37.48
CA ARG A 938 11.79 -23.76 38.95
C ARG A 938 12.94 -24.46 39.66
N SER A 939 13.32 -25.66 39.21
CA SER A 939 14.44 -26.43 39.79
C SER A 939 15.82 -25.78 39.61
N ARG A 940 15.97 -24.82 38.68
CA ARG A 940 17.24 -24.17 38.32
C ARG A 940 17.33 -22.72 38.80
N THR A 941 16.29 -22.23 39.46
CA THR A 941 16.19 -20.86 39.97
C THR A 941 15.98 -20.88 41.48
N LEU A 942 16.66 -20.00 42.19
CA LEU A 942 16.32 -19.71 43.58
C LEU A 942 14.97 -18.98 43.61
N LEU A 943 14.01 -19.59 44.29
CA LEU A 943 12.65 -19.08 44.40
C LEU A 943 12.58 -17.98 45.48
N VAL A 944 12.29 -16.75 45.06
CA VAL A 944 12.17 -15.59 45.95
C VAL A 944 10.72 -15.13 46.02
N ARG A 945 10.04 -15.46 47.11
CA ARG A 945 8.65 -15.02 47.37
C ARG A 945 8.65 -13.61 47.96
N VAL A 946 7.96 -12.68 47.31
CA VAL A 946 7.71 -11.33 47.83
C VAL A 946 6.23 -11.22 48.17
N ALA A 947 5.89 -11.34 49.45
CA ALA A 947 4.51 -11.19 49.92
C ALA A 947 4.03 -9.74 49.81
N ALA A 948 2.73 -9.53 49.64
CA ALA A 948 2.15 -8.18 49.74
C ALA A 948 2.42 -7.60 51.14
N PRO A 949 2.76 -6.29 51.24
CA PRO A 949 2.91 -5.64 52.54
C PRO A 949 1.61 -5.71 53.33
N THR A 950 1.72 -5.72 54.65
CA THR A 950 0.58 -5.63 55.55
C THR A 950 0.01 -4.20 55.54
N GLU A 951 -1.26 -4.03 55.91
CA GLU A 951 -1.88 -2.70 56.01
C GLU A 951 -1.06 -1.71 56.86
N PRO A 952 -0.56 -2.05 58.06
CA PRO A 952 0.28 -1.13 58.84
C PRO A 952 1.60 -0.77 58.15
N GLU A 953 2.23 -1.69 57.40
CA GLU A 953 3.43 -1.39 56.61
C GLU A 953 3.14 -0.41 55.46
N ILE A 954 1.93 -0.48 54.87
CA ILE A 954 1.49 0.49 53.85
C ILE A 954 1.25 1.85 54.50
N VAL A 955 0.59 1.90 55.66
CA VAL A 955 0.35 3.15 56.40
C VAL A 955 1.68 3.83 56.78
N ASP A 956 2.68 3.07 57.23
CA ASP A 956 4.03 3.59 57.50
C ASP A 956 4.69 4.17 56.22
N ALA A 957 4.57 3.48 55.09
CA ALA A 957 5.07 3.97 53.81
C ALA A 957 4.37 5.27 53.36
N LEU A 958 3.05 5.37 53.51
CA LEU A 958 2.27 6.59 53.20
C LEU A 958 2.64 7.73 54.15
N THR A 959 2.85 7.44 55.42
CA THR A 959 3.28 8.44 56.42
C THR A 959 4.66 9.00 56.09
N LYS A 960 5.58 8.14 55.65
CA LYS A 960 6.91 8.56 55.17
C LYS A 960 6.81 9.37 53.87
N ALA A 961 5.89 9.01 52.97
CA ALA A 961 5.63 9.78 51.74
C ALA A 961 5.11 11.19 52.07
N ALA A 962 4.11 11.29 52.96
CA ALA A 962 3.55 12.56 53.42
C ALA A 962 4.64 13.48 54.00
N ARG A 963 5.53 12.93 54.85
CA ARG A 963 6.65 13.67 55.44
C ARG A 963 7.65 14.18 54.39
N ARG A 964 7.93 13.39 53.34
CA ARG A 964 8.87 13.78 52.27
C ARG A 964 8.31 14.85 51.33
N GLU A 965 7.00 14.87 51.11
CA GLU A 965 6.33 15.87 50.29
C GLU A 965 5.78 17.07 51.10
N ASN A 966 6.04 17.12 52.41
CA ASN A 966 5.52 18.13 53.34
C ASN A 966 3.98 18.21 53.38
N TRP A 967 3.29 17.07 53.27
CA TRP A 967 1.83 16.97 53.40
C TRP A 967 1.40 16.64 54.83
N LYS A 968 0.28 17.23 55.27
CA LYS A 968 -0.33 16.91 56.57
C LYS A 968 -0.83 15.46 56.56
N ALA A 969 -0.19 14.60 57.33
CA ALA A 969 -0.56 13.19 57.41
C ALA A 969 -1.87 13.02 58.19
N VAL A 970 -2.84 12.34 57.57
CA VAL A 970 -4.15 12.03 58.16
C VAL A 970 -4.22 10.52 58.39
N PRO A 971 -4.04 10.01 59.63
CA PRO A 971 -3.91 8.57 59.88
C PRO A 971 -5.11 7.74 59.43
N ALA A 972 -6.34 8.21 59.70
CA ALA A 972 -7.55 7.48 59.32
C ALA A 972 -7.72 7.38 57.80
N LEU A 973 -7.33 8.42 57.06
CA LEU A 973 -7.30 8.40 55.60
C LEU A 973 -6.25 7.41 55.07
N ASN A 974 -5.06 7.36 55.68
CA ASN A 974 -4.02 6.41 55.29
C ASN A 974 -4.44 4.95 55.52
N GLU A 975 -5.13 4.67 56.62
CA GLU A 975 -5.70 3.34 56.90
C GLU A 975 -6.76 2.95 55.86
N ARG A 976 -7.65 3.88 55.49
CA ARG A 976 -8.66 3.66 54.44
C ARG A 976 -8.00 3.37 53.08
N ILE A 977 -7.00 4.16 52.69
CA ILE A 977 -6.24 3.95 51.45
C ILE A 977 -5.53 2.58 51.48
N ALA A 978 -4.94 2.20 52.61
CA ALA A 978 -4.29 0.90 52.75
C ALA A 978 -5.27 -0.25 52.53
N ARG A 979 -6.48 -0.17 53.10
CA ARG A 979 -7.56 -1.16 52.94
C ARG A 979 -8.10 -1.21 51.50
N GLU A 980 -8.46 -0.07 50.94
CA GLU A 980 -9.05 0.03 49.58
C GLU A 980 -8.04 -0.35 48.47
N SER A 981 -6.74 -0.17 48.72
CA SER A 981 -5.70 -0.57 47.77
C SER A 981 -5.63 -2.09 47.54
N GLY A 982 -6.22 -2.91 48.42
CA GLY A 982 -6.14 -4.38 48.33
C GLY A 982 -4.72 -4.89 48.57
N ARG A 983 -3.99 -4.27 49.51
CA ARG A 983 -2.57 -4.55 49.84
C ARG A 983 -1.61 -4.37 48.66
N ASN A 984 -1.95 -3.48 47.73
CA ASN A 984 -1.10 -3.10 46.60
C ASN A 984 -0.48 -1.72 46.84
N LEU A 985 0.82 -1.68 47.20
CA LEU A 985 1.50 -0.44 47.56
C LEU A 985 1.56 0.59 46.41
N ARG A 986 1.69 0.13 45.16
CA ARG A 986 1.64 1.03 44.00
C ARG A 986 0.28 1.71 43.91
N ARG A 987 -0.80 0.94 44.04
CA ARG A 987 -2.18 1.46 44.01
C ARG A 987 -2.42 2.41 45.19
N ALA A 988 -1.95 2.06 46.39
CA ALA A 988 -2.04 2.91 47.58
C ALA A 988 -1.35 4.27 47.38
N LEU A 989 -0.13 4.30 46.85
CA LEU A 989 0.60 5.55 46.59
C LEU A 989 -0.05 6.41 45.51
N LEU A 990 -0.60 5.80 44.46
CA LEU A 990 -1.34 6.53 43.40
C LEU A 990 -2.67 7.09 43.92
N MET A 991 -3.40 6.32 44.73
CA MET A 991 -4.61 6.79 45.41
C MET A 991 -4.29 7.95 46.35
N PHE A 992 -3.19 7.85 47.11
CA PHE A 992 -2.71 8.90 47.99
C PHE A 992 -2.36 10.18 47.22
N GLU A 993 -1.58 10.07 46.15
CA GLU A 993 -1.26 11.20 45.27
C GLU A 993 -2.51 11.83 44.65
N ALA A 994 -3.48 11.02 44.19
CA ALA A 994 -4.73 11.52 43.61
C ALA A 994 -5.61 12.28 44.63
N VAL A 995 -5.69 11.79 45.88
CA VAL A 995 -6.47 12.46 46.94
C VAL A 995 -5.87 13.84 47.25
N TYR A 996 -4.55 13.93 47.45
CA TYR A 996 -3.88 15.20 47.76
C TYR A 996 -3.83 16.15 46.55
N ALA A 997 -3.87 15.64 45.33
CA ALA A 997 -3.98 16.45 44.13
C ALA A 997 -5.37 17.10 43.97
N GLN A 998 -6.45 16.40 44.35
CA GLN A 998 -7.83 16.91 44.26
C GLN A 998 -8.22 17.75 45.48
N HIS A 999 -7.69 17.41 46.66
CA HIS A 999 -8.00 18.05 47.93
C HIS A 999 -6.68 18.43 48.64
N PRO A 1000 -6.23 19.69 48.55
CA PRO A 1000 -4.97 20.14 49.15
C PRO A 1000 -4.89 19.91 50.67
N GLU A 1001 -6.03 19.97 51.36
CA GLU A 1001 -6.16 19.65 52.79
C GLU A 1001 -7.20 18.54 52.99
N PRO A 1002 -6.83 17.27 52.83
CA PRO A 1002 -7.77 16.18 52.99
C PRO A 1002 -8.11 15.96 54.48
N SER A 1003 -9.30 15.42 54.73
CA SER A 1003 -9.82 15.07 56.05
C SER A 1003 -10.09 13.57 56.14
N ASP A 1004 -10.44 13.07 57.32
CA ASP A 1004 -10.77 11.65 57.53
C ASP A 1004 -11.91 11.14 56.63
N LYS A 1005 -12.81 12.04 56.20
CA LYS A 1005 -14.00 11.74 55.39
C LYS A 1005 -13.84 11.99 53.90
N THR A 1006 -12.68 12.46 53.44
CA THR A 1006 -12.47 12.76 52.01
C THR A 1006 -12.66 11.48 51.18
N PRO A 1007 -13.43 11.53 50.07
CA PRO A 1007 -13.63 10.38 49.19
C PRO A 1007 -12.33 10.06 48.44
N ILE A 1008 -12.05 8.76 48.27
CA ILE A 1008 -10.89 8.29 47.52
C ILE A 1008 -11.35 8.10 46.07
N PRO A 1009 -10.76 8.81 45.08
CA PRO A 1009 -11.18 8.70 43.70
C PRO A 1009 -10.79 7.32 43.12
N PRO A 1010 -11.76 6.50 42.67
CA PRO A 1010 -11.45 5.25 41.97
C PRO A 1010 -10.96 5.53 40.54
N PRO A 1011 -10.19 4.61 39.93
CA PRO A 1011 -9.83 4.72 38.51
C PRO A 1011 -11.05 4.70 37.58
N ASP A 1012 -11.02 5.48 36.50
CA ASP A 1012 -12.13 5.61 35.54
C ASP A 1012 -12.68 4.28 35.02
N TRP A 1013 -11.80 3.31 34.77
CA TRP A 1013 -12.19 1.99 34.27
C TRP A 1013 -12.90 1.14 35.33
N GLU A 1014 -12.59 1.31 36.62
CA GLU A 1014 -13.33 0.64 37.70
C GLU A 1014 -14.73 1.24 37.84
N VAL A 1015 -14.88 2.56 37.65
CA VAL A 1015 -16.18 3.26 37.62
C VAL A 1015 -17.02 2.73 36.47
N LEU A 1016 -16.45 2.59 35.28
CA LEU A 1016 -17.17 2.05 34.13
C LEU A 1016 -17.60 0.60 34.33
N ILE A 1017 -16.76 -0.26 34.94
CA ILE A 1017 -17.13 -1.63 35.28
C ILE A 1017 -18.24 -1.67 36.34
N GLU A 1018 -18.20 -0.77 37.31
CA GLU A 1018 -19.27 -0.65 38.30
C GLU A 1018 -20.59 -0.23 37.64
N GLN A 1019 -20.55 0.70 36.69
CA GLN A 1019 -21.73 1.04 35.90
C GLN A 1019 -22.25 -0.16 35.11
N VAL A 1020 -21.37 -0.94 34.47
CA VAL A 1020 -21.75 -2.17 33.78
C VAL A 1020 -22.43 -3.16 34.74
N ALA A 1021 -21.88 -3.35 35.94
CA ALA A 1021 -22.48 -4.23 36.95
C ALA A 1021 -23.90 -3.77 37.34
N ARG A 1022 -24.09 -2.47 37.54
CA ARG A 1022 -25.41 -1.87 37.86
C ARG A 1022 -26.40 -2.02 36.70
N ASP A 1023 -25.96 -1.78 35.47
CA ASP A 1023 -26.80 -1.92 34.28
C ASP A 1023 -27.29 -3.36 34.09
N MET A 1024 -26.42 -4.34 34.35
CA MET A 1024 -26.74 -5.77 34.25
C MET A 1024 -27.83 -6.22 35.24
N VAL A 1025 -27.88 -5.61 36.42
CA VAL A 1025 -28.90 -5.89 37.45
C VAL A 1025 -30.21 -5.15 37.14
N LYS A 1026 -30.09 -3.88 36.69
CA LYS A 1026 -31.21 -2.98 36.40
C LYS A 1026 -32.11 -3.50 35.29
N GLU A 1027 -31.55 -3.89 34.15
CA GLU A 1027 -32.33 -4.32 32.98
C GLU A 1027 -31.70 -5.56 32.32
N ARG A 1028 -32.53 -6.53 31.96
CA ARG A 1028 -32.12 -7.85 31.45
C ARG A 1028 -32.63 -8.11 30.03
N THR A 1029 -32.65 -7.08 29.19
CA THR A 1029 -33.10 -7.18 27.78
C THR A 1029 -31.92 -7.37 26.82
N PRO A 1030 -32.14 -7.91 25.60
CA PRO A 1030 -31.12 -7.93 24.56
C PRO A 1030 -30.58 -6.52 24.20
N ALA A 1031 -31.41 -5.48 24.33
CA ALA A 1031 -30.99 -4.10 24.13
C ALA A 1031 -29.96 -3.65 25.18
N MET A 1032 -30.13 -4.05 26.44
CA MET A 1032 -29.15 -3.77 27.49
C MET A 1032 -27.82 -4.51 27.26
N ILE A 1033 -27.85 -5.74 26.73
CA ILE A 1033 -26.62 -6.46 26.34
C ILE A 1033 -25.85 -5.67 25.26
N LEU A 1034 -26.54 -5.08 24.27
CA LEU A 1034 -25.91 -4.22 23.26
C LEU A 1034 -25.29 -2.96 23.86
N ALA A 1035 -25.97 -2.32 24.83
CA ALA A 1035 -25.44 -1.15 25.52
C ALA A 1035 -24.20 -1.50 26.36
N VAL A 1036 -24.23 -2.62 27.10
CA VAL A 1036 -23.09 -3.12 27.87
C VAL A 1036 -21.94 -3.51 26.94
N ARG A 1037 -22.21 -4.10 25.77
CA ARG A 1037 -21.20 -4.44 24.76
C ARG A 1037 -20.38 -3.21 24.35
N ALA A 1038 -21.02 -2.05 24.15
CA ALA A 1038 -20.30 -0.81 23.82
C ALA A 1038 -19.31 -0.43 24.93
N LYS A 1039 -19.73 -0.48 26.20
CA LYS A 1039 -18.86 -0.19 27.36
C LYS A 1039 -17.71 -1.19 27.49
N LEU A 1040 -17.97 -2.47 27.19
CA LEU A 1040 -16.92 -3.50 27.13
C LEU A 1040 -15.91 -3.23 26.00
N TYR A 1041 -16.36 -2.75 24.83
CA TYR A 1041 -15.47 -2.33 23.76
C TYR A 1041 -14.61 -1.13 24.15
N ASP A 1042 -15.17 -0.14 24.87
CA ASP A 1042 -14.40 1.01 25.36
C ASP A 1042 -13.27 0.55 26.29
N LEU A 1043 -13.57 -0.33 27.25
CA LEU A 1043 -12.57 -0.93 28.15
C LEU A 1043 -11.45 -1.66 27.39
N LEU A 1044 -11.82 -2.47 26.38
CA LEU A 1044 -10.86 -3.22 25.58
C LEU A 1044 -10.02 -2.32 24.66
N THR A 1045 -10.62 -1.26 24.10
CA THR A 1045 -9.94 -0.28 23.25
C THR A 1045 -8.90 0.51 24.06
N HIS A 1046 -9.19 0.79 25.33
CA HIS A 1046 -8.24 1.35 26.29
C HIS A 1046 -7.19 0.35 26.80
N CYS A 1047 -7.05 -0.81 26.14
CA CYS A 1047 -6.03 -1.82 26.43
C CYS A 1047 -6.10 -2.41 27.86
N ILE A 1048 -7.31 -2.45 28.44
CA ILE A 1048 -7.52 -3.07 29.75
C ILE A 1048 -7.66 -4.58 29.56
N PRO A 1049 -6.85 -5.41 30.26
CA PRO A 1049 -6.92 -6.86 30.09
C PRO A 1049 -8.30 -7.42 30.39
N ALA A 1050 -8.85 -8.22 29.49
CA ALA A 1050 -10.18 -8.83 29.64
C ALA A 1050 -10.31 -9.67 30.93
N THR A 1051 -9.22 -10.32 31.37
CA THR A 1051 -9.16 -11.05 32.64
C THR A 1051 -9.29 -10.13 33.86
N MET A 1052 -8.83 -8.88 33.77
CA MET A 1052 -9.04 -7.86 34.79
C MET A 1052 -10.49 -7.38 34.78
N VAL A 1053 -11.06 -7.14 33.59
CA VAL A 1053 -12.46 -6.74 33.43
C VAL A 1053 -13.40 -7.77 34.07
N ILE A 1054 -13.32 -9.05 33.69
CA ILE A 1054 -14.22 -10.09 34.23
C ILE A 1054 -14.03 -10.30 35.73
N LYS A 1055 -12.80 -10.25 36.24
CA LYS A 1055 -12.52 -10.40 37.67
C LYS A 1055 -13.11 -9.24 38.47
N THR A 1056 -12.87 -8.00 38.05
CA THR A 1056 -13.42 -6.82 38.73
C THR A 1056 -14.94 -6.79 38.62
N LEU A 1057 -15.50 -7.13 37.46
CA LEU A 1057 -16.94 -7.21 37.25
C LEU A 1057 -17.57 -8.28 38.18
N CYS A 1058 -16.98 -9.46 38.29
CA CYS A 1058 -17.44 -10.51 39.20
C CYS A 1058 -17.49 -10.01 40.65
N TRP A 1059 -16.42 -9.38 41.16
CA TRP A 1059 -16.41 -8.88 42.54
C TRP A 1059 -17.36 -7.72 42.75
N LYS A 1060 -17.52 -6.82 41.75
CA LYS A 1060 -18.51 -5.75 41.82
C LYS A 1060 -19.94 -6.30 41.86
N LEU A 1061 -20.26 -7.31 41.05
CA LEU A 1061 -21.56 -7.99 41.07
C LEU A 1061 -21.83 -8.71 42.40
N VAL A 1062 -20.85 -9.45 42.92
CA VAL A 1062 -20.99 -10.19 44.20
C VAL A 1062 -21.17 -9.26 45.40
N ASN A 1063 -20.62 -8.05 45.33
CA ASN A 1063 -20.72 -7.05 46.39
C ASN A 1063 -21.96 -6.15 46.27
N LEU A 1064 -22.76 -6.28 45.21
CA LEU A 1064 -24.01 -5.54 45.07
C LEU A 1064 -25.06 -6.08 46.05
N PRO A 1065 -25.78 -5.23 46.79
CA PRO A 1065 -26.80 -5.66 47.75
C PRO A 1065 -27.99 -6.35 47.07
N GLU A 1066 -28.23 -6.11 45.79
CA GLU A 1066 -29.29 -6.73 45.01
C GLU A 1066 -29.02 -8.21 44.67
N VAL A 1067 -27.77 -8.68 44.84
CA VAL A 1067 -27.38 -10.07 44.56
C VAL A 1067 -27.37 -10.89 45.85
N ASP A 1068 -28.35 -11.79 45.97
CA ASP A 1068 -28.52 -12.67 47.12
C ASP A 1068 -27.31 -13.60 47.35
N ASP A 1069 -27.06 -13.98 48.61
CA ASP A 1069 -25.96 -14.85 49.00
C ASP A 1069 -26.00 -16.22 48.30
N SER A 1070 -27.20 -16.74 48.00
CA SER A 1070 -27.39 -18.01 47.27
C SER A 1070 -26.87 -17.98 45.82
N LEU A 1071 -26.89 -16.81 45.17
CA LEU A 1071 -26.42 -16.64 43.79
C LEU A 1071 -24.91 -16.43 43.68
N LYS A 1072 -24.27 -15.93 44.74
CA LYS A 1072 -22.84 -15.57 44.71
C LYS A 1072 -21.93 -16.74 44.27
N PRO A 1073 -22.10 -17.99 44.74
CA PRO A 1073 -21.31 -19.12 44.26
C PRO A 1073 -21.45 -19.39 42.75
N GLU A 1074 -22.67 -19.27 42.22
CA GLU A 1074 -22.94 -19.47 40.79
C GLU A 1074 -22.33 -18.35 39.93
N VAL A 1075 -22.42 -17.09 40.37
CA VAL A 1075 -21.77 -15.96 39.67
C VAL A 1075 -20.26 -16.19 39.58
N VAL A 1076 -19.62 -16.59 40.69
CA VAL A 1076 -18.18 -16.89 40.74
C VAL A 1076 -17.82 -18.09 39.85
N ARG A 1077 -18.65 -19.14 39.85
CA ARG A 1077 -18.47 -20.31 38.98
C ARG A 1077 -18.46 -19.92 37.50
N TRP A 1078 -19.45 -19.14 37.05
CA TRP A 1078 -19.53 -18.72 35.65
C TRP A 1078 -18.45 -17.71 35.28
N ALA A 1079 -18.10 -16.79 36.17
CA ALA A 1079 -16.97 -15.88 35.97
C ALA A 1079 -15.66 -16.65 35.78
N SER A 1080 -15.39 -17.66 36.62
CA SER A 1080 -14.23 -18.56 36.50
C SER A 1080 -14.23 -19.34 35.19
N PHE A 1081 -15.38 -19.89 34.80
CA PHE A 1081 -15.54 -20.61 33.53
C PHE A 1081 -15.23 -19.73 32.32
N TYR A 1082 -15.80 -18.53 32.24
CA TYR A 1082 -15.56 -17.61 31.12
C TYR A 1082 -14.17 -16.97 31.18
N GLU A 1083 -13.58 -16.73 32.34
CA GLU A 1083 -12.19 -16.31 32.46
C GLU A 1083 -11.24 -17.36 31.87
N HIS A 1084 -11.48 -18.64 32.15
CA HIS A 1084 -10.71 -19.73 31.54
C HIS A 1084 -10.85 -19.74 30.01
N ARG A 1085 -12.07 -19.54 29.49
CA ARG A 1085 -12.34 -19.46 28.04
C ARG A 1085 -11.67 -18.25 27.38
N ILE A 1086 -11.62 -17.09 28.05
CA ILE A 1086 -10.91 -15.89 27.58
C ILE A 1086 -9.44 -16.21 27.29
N ARG A 1087 -8.79 -17.03 28.13
CA ARG A 1087 -7.38 -17.40 27.94
C ARG A 1087 -7.14 -18.37 26.77
N LEU A 1088 -8.17 -19.11 26.35
CA LEU A 1088 -8.10 -20.06 25.23
C LEU A 1088 -8.49 -19.43 23.89
N GLY A 1089 -9.32 -18.38 23.91
CA GLY A 1089 -9.85 -17.71 22.72
C GLY A 1089 -9.02 -16.51 22.26
N SER A 1090 -9.09 -16.20 20.96
CA SER A 1090 -8.46 -15.00 20.38
C SER A 1090 -9.34 -13.75 20.47
N LYS A 1091 -10.67 -13.93 20.41
CA LYS A 1091 -11.65 -12.83 20.50
C LYS A 1091 -12.25 -12.76 21.90
N VAL A 1092 -11.61 -11.96 22.76
CA VAL A 1092 -11.98 -11.86 24.19
C VAL A 1092 -13.39 -11.31 24.43
N ILE A 1093 -13.90 -10.45 23.55
CA ILE A 1093 -15.24 -9.85 23.67
C ILE A 1093 -16.36 -10.89 23.67
N PHE A 1094 -16.24 -11.96 22.89
CA PHE A 1094 -17.27 -13.01 22.82
C PHE A 1094 -17.48 -13.70 24.15
N HIS A 1095 -16.41 -13.87 24.92
CA HIS A 1095 -16.47 -14.50 26.23
C HIS A 1095 -16.97 -13.54 27.32
N LEU A 1096 -16.60 -12.27 27.26
CA LEU A 1096 -17.13 -11.24 28.17
C LEU A 1096 -18.64 -11.05 27.98
N GLU A 1097 -19.09 -10.94 26.74
CA GLU A 1097 -20.51 -10.80 26.43
C GLU A 1097 -21.30 -12.07 26.81
N ALA A 1098 -20.75 -13.26 26.56
CA ALA A 1098 -21.36 -14.50 26.99
C ALA A 1098 -21.49 -14.60 28.52
N PHE A 1099 -20.52 -14.08 29.28
CA PHE A 1099 -20.64 -13.95 30.73
C PHE A 1099 -21.76 -13.00 31.13
N VAL A 1100 -21.87 -11.83 30.49
CA VAL A 1100 -22.95 -10.86 30.73
C VAL A 1100 -24.33 -11.50 30.48
N ALA A 1101 -24.51 -12.13 29.32
CA ALA A 1101 -25.76 -12.79 28.96
C ALA A 1101 -26.11 -13.94 29.93
N LYS A 1102 -25.11 -14.73 30.34
CA LYS A 1102 -25.30 -15.84 31.29
C LYS A 1102 -25.68 -15.33 32.68
N PHE A 1103 -25.01 -14.27 33.16
CA PHE A 1103 -25.36 -13.65 34.44
C PHE A 1103 -26.79 -13.09 34.42
N MET A 1104 -27.15 -12.32 33.39
CA MET A 1104 -28.50 -11.75 33.26
C MET A 1104 -29.58 -12.83 33.31
N ARG A 1105 -29.36 -13.96 32.62
CA ARG A 1105 -30.31 -15.09 32.60
C ARG A 1105 -30.43 -15.78 33.97
N ILE A 1106 -29.31 -15.99 34.67
CA ILE A 1106 -29.30 -16.62 36.01
C ILE A 1106 -30.03 -15.72 37.01
N PHE A 1107 -29.69 -14.43 37.00
CA PHE A 1107 -30.30 -13.46 37.89
C PHE A 1107 -31.81 -13.31 37.63
N GLU A 1108 -32.23 -13.28 36.36
CA GLU A 1108 -33.64 -13.28 35.99
C GLU A 1108 -34.37 -14.56 36.44
N GLY A 1109 -33.79 -15.74 36.22
CA GLY A 1109 -34.43 -16.98 36.65
C GLY A 1109 -34.59 -17.08 38.17
N TYR A 1110 -33.64 -16.55 38.94
CA TYR A 1110 -33.77 -16.42 40.40
C TYR A 1110 -34.93 -15.51 40.79
N LEU A 1111 -35.06 -14.33 40.16
CA LEU A 1111 -36.16 -13.41 40.45
C LEU A 1111 -37.54 -13.99 40.11
N VAL A 1112 -37.60 -14.87 39.11
CA VAL A 1112 -38.85 -15.53 38.66
C VAL A 1112 -39.12 -16.85 39.42
N GLY A 1113 -38.22 -17.28 40.30
CA GLY A 1113 -38.36 -18.53 41.06
C GLY A 1113 -38.25 -19.80 40.21
N MET A 1114 -37.51 -19.75 39.10
CA MET A 1114 -37.23 -20.92 38.27
C MET A 1114 -36.04 -21.69 38.84
N ASP A 1115 -36.23 -22.96 39.20
CA ASP A 1115 -35.13 -23.86 39.54
C ASP A 1115 -34.23 -24.09 38.31
N PHE A 1116 -32.90 -24.05 38.52
CA PHE A 1116 -31.86 -24.16 37.48
C PHE A 1116 -31.20 -25.52 37.42
#